data_AF-A0A5J6MZZ8-F1
#
_entry.id   AF-A0A5J6MZZ8-F1
#
_cell.length_a   1.000
_cell.length_b   1.000
_cell.length_c   1.000
_cell.angle_alpha   90.00
_cell.angle_beta   90.00
_cell.angle_gamma   90.00
#
_symmetry.space_group_name_H-M   'P 1'
#
loop_
_entity.id
_entity.type
_entity.pdbx_description
1 polymer ?
#
loop_
_entity_poly.entity_id
_entity_poly.type
_entity_poly.pdbx_seq_one_letter_code
_entity_poly.pdbx_strand_id
1 'polypeptide(L)'
;MQNLIARIRRFVAGRGRIPGAILLLALLVLQHSNLPLIEALKLRSFDVLQRLSPRVETNFPVLIVDIDERSLREQGQWPWPRNRLGELVQKLMNAGAAVIGFDMVFAEPDRTSPSAVADELMSAAPDLASGLFSLPDHDTEFAAVLKRSRVVLGEVAVETGGERTKPASAVARIGGDPLPYMPAFSGLVGNLPILTAAASGRGNFGLAPDADGIIRRVPAVFRIAGDIHPSLGLETLRIATGGRAMAVKMNPLVGGIKSVVIAGRDVATDSSGQIWIRFGPTSPNRYISATDILNDQFDPKRIAGRIVLVGTSAAGLRDIRITPVDRSMPGTEIHAQMLETVLEGAFLTRTGWSPRVESSVVFVVGALLIILVPGLGARWTILLPIAVAVFMPLSSWYLFKTEGYLLDATYPTAATAILYLVLVYFGQIAEERQRKATRRNFAQYLSPAVVERLARDPNPPKLGGEQRDMTVMFVDIAGFTTLSERFKGDPEGLTHLINRFLTAMSREVREREGTLDKYIGDAMMAFWNAPMNIPDHAARACAGALAMVDGLAQLNNELAAEAQPVKGAGTTASGAPQSQIEQLESDAQNGIAQAQYQLAKAYRDGAGVTQSVETALRWLRAAADQGDARAQRNLGLRYVRGNGVPKDDREALFWLSLAQRQLDAVTADRDAAQHRLGSTDVDAVNARVAAWKPSAIGSRAIRLEMGIGLNTGLCLVGNLGSKYLFNYSVMGDPVNLASRLEAQTRTYGVDVIVSETTRAAAPGFACLELDLIAVKGKTEAVRIFALLGTEAVAQAEAFRQLTETHGRFLAAYRAQRWAEARELIKACRPLWDGLGELYDLYARRITIFEDDPPGPDWNGVYVAHSK
;
A
#
# COMPACT_ATOMS: atom_id res chain seq x y z
N MET A 1 -11.73 -25.49 24.94
CA MET A 1 -10.63 -24.55 25.23
C MET A 1 -9.58 -24.47 24.11
N GLN A 2 -9.06 -25.59 23.58
CA GLN A 2 -8.05 -25.59 22.50
C GLN A 2 -8.54 -24.96 21.17
N ASN A 3 -9.81 -25.12 20.79
CA ASN A 3 -10.39 -24.45 19.61
C ASN A 3 -10.51 -22.92 19.78
N LEU A 4 -10.71 -22.45 21.01
CA LEU A 4 -10.71 -21.01 21.32
C LEU A 4 -9.29 -20.46 21.27
N ILE A 5 -8.31 -21.18 21.81
CA ILE A 5 -6.88 -20.83 21.74
C ILE A 5 -6.38 -20.86 20.28
N ALA A 6 -6.85 -21.80 19.45
CA ALA A 6 -6.49 -21.86 18.03
C ALA A 6 -7.16 -20.76 17.19
N ARG A 7 -8.39 -20.35 17.53
CA ARG A 7 -9.04 -19.15 16.98
C ARG A 7 -8.33 -17.88 17.42
N ILE A 8 -7.93 -17.78 18.69
CA ILE A 8 -7.17 -16.65 19.23
C ILE A 8 -5.76 -16.60 18.62
N ARG A 9 -5.07 -17.73 18.41
CA ARG A 9 -3.76 -17.77 17.71
C ARG A 9 -3.88 -17.34 16.25
N ARG A 10 -4.94 -17.76 15.54
CA ARG A 10 -5.23 -17.27 14.18
C ARG A 10 -5.65 -15.79 14.16
N PHE A 11 -6.34 -15.33 15.19
CA PHE A 11 -6.70 -13.93 15.40
C PHE A 11 -5.45 -13.08 15.65
N VAL A 12 -4.55 -13.52 16.54
CA VAL A 12 -3.27 -12.88 16.89
C VAL A 12 -2.26 -12.90 15.73
N ALA A 13 -2.27 -13.93 14.88
CA ALA A 13 -1.35 -14.07 13.75
C ALA A 13 -1.81 -13.37 12.45
N GLY A 14 -2.75 -12.43 12.51
CA GLY A 14 -3.12 -11.60 11.37
C GLY A 14 -1.93 -10.74 10.92
N ARG A 15 -1.36 -11.01 9.74
CA ARG A 15 -0.16 -10.35 9.19
C ARG A 15 -0.24 -8.80 9.13
N GLY A 16 -1.43 -8.21 9.18
CA GLY A 16 -1.64 -6.75 9.25
C GLY A 16 -1.41 -6.09 10.62
N ARG A 17 -1.26 -6.86 11.71
CA ARG A 17 -1.09 -6.29 13.08
C ARG A 17 0.31 -5.77 13.35
N ILE A 18 1.34 -6.44 12.81
CA ILE A 18 2.75 -6.05 12.96
C ILE A 18 3.01 -4.64 12.40
N PRO A 19 2.64 -4.31 11.15
CA PRO A 19 2.84 -2.95 10.64
C PRO A 19 2.04 -1.91 11.44
N GLY A 20 0.84 -2.25 11.92
CA GLY A 20 0.07 -1.39 12.82
C GLY A 20 0.76 -1.12 14.16
N ALA A 21 1.36 -2.14 14.79
CA ALA A 21 2.09 -2.00 16.04
C ALA A 21 3.39 -1.18 15.88
N ILE A 22 4.13 -1.41 14.79
CA ILE A 22 5.31 -0.62 14.45
C ILE A 22 4.93 0.85 14.25
N LEU A 23 3.85 1.11 13.50
CA LEU A 23 3.37 2.47 13.27
C LEU A 23 2.89 3.14 14.58
N LEU A 24 2.18 2.42 15.45
CA LEU A 24 1.75 2.95 16.74
C LEU A 24 2.95 3.36 17.61
N LEU A 25 3.99 2.52 17.67
CA LEU A 25 5.22 2.84 18.39
C LEU A 25 5.92 4.07 17.77
N ALA A 26 6.00 4.12 16.44
CA ALA A 26 6.57 5.27 15.74
C ALA A 26 5.81 6.56 16.03
N LEU A 27 4.48 6.52 16.05
CA LEU A 27 3.64 7.67 16.43
C LEU A 27 3.88 8.08 17.90
N LEU A 28 3.94 7.16 18.85
CA LEU A 28 4.22 7.51 20.25
C LEU A 28 5.60 8.16 20.44
N VAL A 29 6.62 7.71 19.70
CA VAL A 29 7.94 8.33 19.69
C VAL A 29 7.88 9.71 19.03
N LEU A 30 7.19 9.82 17.89
CA LEU A 30 7.04 11.06 17.13
C LEU A 30 6.28 12.14 17.92
N GLN A 31 5.38 11.76 18.83
CA GLN A 31 4.70 12.73 19.70
C GLN A 31 5.67 13.49 20.61
N HIS A 32 6.74 12.82 21.02
CA HIS A 32 7.75 13.36 21.94
C HIS A 32 8.98 13.92 21.20
N SER A 33 9.01 13.84 19.87
CA SER A 33 10.02 14.54 19.10
C SER A 33 9.64 16.02 19.00
N ASN A 34 10.62 16.90 19.26
CA ASN A 34 10.45 18.35 19.15
C ASN A 34 10.41 18.79 17.67
N LEU A 35 9.59 18.14 16.84
CA LEU A 35 9.47 18.45 15.43
C LEU A 35 8.66 19.73 15.24
N PRO A 36 9.18 20.73 14.49
CA PRO A 36 8.53 22.03 14.33
C PRO A 36 7.10 21.94 13.80
N LEU A 37 6.82 21.00 12.90
CA LEU A 37 5.48 20.83 12.32
C LEU A 37 4.43 20.40 13.36
N ILE A 38 4.78 19.48 14.26
CA ILE A 38 3.86 19.00 15.31
C ILE A 38 3.60 20.12 16.30
N GLU A 39 4.64 20.83 16.69
CA GLU A 39 4.51 21.98 17.57
C GLU A 39 3.66 23.09 16.96
N ALA A 40 3.86 23.41 15.68
CA ALA A 40 3.07 24.43 14.98
C ALA A 40 1.58 24.07 14.93
N LEU A 41 1.22 22.81 14.64
CA LEU A 41 -0.17 22.36 14.61
C LEU A 41 -0.82 22.45 16.00
N LYS A 42 -0.10 22.03 17.04
CA LYS A 42 -0.52 22.14 18.44
C LYS A 42 -0.76 23.60 18.85
N LEU A 43 0.20 24.49 18.59
CA LEU A 43 0.09 25.92 18.91
C LEU A 43 -1.09 26.57 18.17
N ARG A 44 -1.28 26.24 16.90
CA ARG A 44 -2.42 26.71 16.11
C ARG A 44 -3.77 26.25 16.69
N SER A 45 -3.82 25.04 17.26
CA SER A 45 -5.03 24.56 17.95
C SER A 45 -5.34 25.39 19.20
N PHE A 46 -4.32 25.79 19.96
CA PHE A 46 -4.49 26.66 21.12
C PHE A 46 -4.95 28.06 20.71
N ASP A 47 -4.48 28.58 19.57
CA ASP A 47 -4.98 29.85 19.04
C ASP A 47 -6.46 29.79 18.65
N VAL A 48 -6.94 28.64 18.16
CA VAL A 48 -8.37 28.43 17.92
C VAL A 48 -9.15 28.48 19.23
N LEU A 49 -8.64 27.87 20.31
CA LEU A 49 -9.28 27.94 21.63
C LEU A 49 -9.38 29.39 22.14
N GLN A 50 -8.31 30.16 22.03
CA GLN A 50 -8.31 31.57 22.44
C GLN A 50 -9.27 32.42 21.61
N ARG A 51 -9.40 32.17 20.30
CA ARG A 51 -10.36 32.87 19.43
C ARG A 51 -11.82 32.49 19.70
N LEU A 52 -12.07 31.22 20.03
CA LEU A 52 -13.42 30.74 20.37
C LEU A 52 -13.88 31.18 21.76
N SER A 53 -12.95 31.45 22.68
CA SER A 53 -13.26 31.83 24.06
C SER A 53 -12.21 32.80 24.61
N PRO A 54 -12.11 34.02 24.03
CA PRO A 54 -11.15 35.03 24.45
C PRO A 54 -11.44 35.49 25.88
N ARG A 55 -10.44 36.09 26.53
CA ARG A 55 -10.62 36.68 27.85
C ARG A 55 -11.60 37.86 27.76
N VAL A 56 -12.59 37.87 28.65
CA VAL A 56 -13.55 38.98 28.75
C VAL A 56 -13.04 39.94 29.82
N GLU A 57 -12.69 41.16 29.42
CA GLU A 57 -12.13 42.18 30.30
C GLU A 57 -13.24 43.09 30.83
N THR A 58 -13.55 42.99 32.12
CA THR A 58 -14.57 43.85 32.77
C THR A 58 -13.96 44.94 33.66
N ASN A 59 -12.75 44.70 34.19
CA ASN A 59 -12.00 45.66 35.00
C ASN A 59 -10.59 45.76 34.44
N PHE A 60 -10.06 46.99 34.32
CA PHE A 60 -8.72 47.27 33.80
C PHE A 60 -7.79 47.70 34.94
N PRO A 61 -7.25 46.78 35.77
CA PRO A 61 -6.35 47.15 36.87
C PRO A 61 -4.98 47.66 36.39
N VAL A 62 -4.68 47.48 35.09
CA VAL A 62 -3.50 48.01 34.42
C VAL A 62 -3.92 48.94 33.29
N LEU A 63 -3.48 50.19 33.36
CA LEU A 63 -3.74 51.22 32.36
C LEU A 63 -2.47 51.54 31.57
N ILE A 64 -2.66 52.00 30.33
CA ILE A 64 -1.59 52.44 29.46
C ILE A 64 -1.72 53.95 29.27
N VAL A 65 -0.68 54.67 29.66
CA VAL A 65 -0.46 56.06 29.28
C VAL A 65 0.31 56.04 27.98
N ASP A 66 -0.34 56.49 26.92
CA ASP A 66 0.09 56.27 25.56
C ASP A 66 0.64 57.55 24.93
N ILE A 67 1.87 57.48 24.46
CA ILE A 67 2.46 58.49 23.58
C ILE A 67 1.93 58.22 22.18
N ASP A 68 0.69 58.66 21.96
CA ASP A 68 -0.04 58.52 20.73
C ASP A 68 0.25 59.68 19.75
N GLU A 69 -0.31 59.59 18.55
CA GLU A 69 -0.17 60.62 17.52
C GLU A 69 -0.67 62.01 17.99
N ARG A 70 -1.66 62.04 18.91
CA ARG A 70 -2.15 63.29 19.49
C ARG A 70 -1.11 63.91 20.41
N SER A 71 -0.50 63.09 21.27
CA SER A 71 0.59 63.50 22.15
C SER A 71 1.77 64.06 21.37
N LEU A 72 2.17 63.43 20.26
CA LEU A 72 3.27 63.95 19.44
C LEU A 72 2.92 65.29 18.77
N ARG A 73 1.67 65.48 18.33
CA ARG A 73 1.23 66.76 17.73
C ARG A 73 1.17 67.90 18.74
N GLU A 74 0.71 67.64 19.97
CA GLU A 74 0.50 68.67 20.98
C GLU A 74 1.76 68.95 21.82
N GLN A 75 2.54 67.93 22.15
CA GLN A 75 3.68 68.04 23.07
C GLN A 75 5.04 68.12 22.35
N GLY A 76 5.07 67.84 21.05
CA GLY A 76 6.27 67.81 20.22
C GLY A 76 6.81 66.41 19.95
N GLN A 77 7.88 66.35 19.16
CA GLN A 77 8.48 65.11 18.70
C GLN A 77 9.14 64.32 19.85
N TRP A 78 9.00 62.99 19.82
CA TRP A 78 9.69 62.06 20.72
C TRP A 78 11.15 61.85 20.28
N PRO A 79 12.12 61.67 21.19
CA PRO A 79 11.99 61.62 22.65
C PRO A 79 11.78 62.97 23.31
N TRP A 80 10.88 63.03 24.30
CA TRP A 80 10.62 64.25 25.06
C TRP A 80 11.73 64.57 26.07
N PRO A 81 11.88 65.85 26.45
CA PRO A 81 12.74 66.28 27.56
C PRO A 81 12.42 65.54 28.88
N ARG A 82 13.45 65.23 29.67
CA ARG A 82 13.35 64.41 30.88
C ARG A 82 12.63 65.11 32.02
N ASN A 83 12.69 66.44 32.07
CA ASN A 83 11.86 67.24 32.95
C ASN A 83 10.35 67.09 32.64
N ARG A 84 9.96 66.99 31.37
CA ARG A 84 8.57 66.72 30.94
C ARG A 84 8.12 65.31 31.29
N LEU A 85 8.99 64.31 31.17
CA LEU A 85 8.72 62.96 31.69
C LEU A 85 8.59 62.97 33.22
N GLY A 86 9.38 63.80 33.91
CA GLY A 86 9.25 64.05 35.34
C GLY A 86 7.89 64.64 35.72
N GLU A 87 7.41 65.62 34.96
CA GLU A 87 6.06 66.18 35.13
C GLU A 87 4.98 65.11 34.96
N LEU A 88 5.08 64.29 33.89
CA LEU A 88 4.16 63.18 33.65
C LEU A 88 4.11 62.22 34.85
N VAL A 89 5.27 61.78 35.34
CA VAL A 89 5.38 60.89 36.51
C VAL A 89 4.74 61.53 37.74
N GLN A 90 5.03 62.81 38.00
CA GLN A 90 4.48 63.51 39.15
C GLN A 90 2.94 63.60 39.09
N LYS A 91 2.37 63.91 37.92
CA LYS A 91 0.90 63.98 37.73
C LYS A 91 0.25 62.61 37.93
N LEU A 92 0.85 61.54 37.40
CA LEU A 92 0.36 60.17 37.59
C LEU A 92 0.40 59.74 39.05
N MET A 93 1.50 60.03 39.77
CA MET A 93 1.61 59.72 41.19
C MET A 93 0.62 60.54 42.03
N ASN A 94 0.42 61.82 41.71
CA ASN A 94 -0.56 62.69 42.37
C ASN A 94 -2.01 62.21 42.13
N ALA A 95 -2.29 61.63 40.96
CA ALA A 95 -3.57 60.97 40.66
C ALA A 95 -3.76 59.62 41.37
N GLY A 96 -2.76 59.14 42.12
CA GLY A 96 -2.84 57.93 42.93
C GLY A 96 -2.44 56.64 42.22
N ALA A 97 -1.61 56.70 41.17
CA ALA A 97 -1.06 55.51 40.53
C ALA A 97 -0.32 54.62 41.56
N ALA A 98 -0.56 53.32 41.55
CA ALA A 98 0.05 52.39 42.49
C ALA A 98 1.56 52.18 42.22
N VAL A 99 1.92 52.15 40.94
CA VAL A 99 3.27 52.07 40.39
C VAL A 99 3.21 52.51 38.92
N ILE A 100 4.32 53.05 38.41
CA ILE A 100 4.48 53.42 37.00
C ILE A 100 5.60 52.57 36.39
N GLY A 101 5.34 51.88 35.30
CA GLY A 101 6.34 51.13 34.53
C GLY A 101 6.60 51.78 33.18
N PHE A 102 7.86 51.97 32.79
CA PHE A 102 8.22 52.50 31.47
C PHE A 102 8.57 51.36 30.51
N ASP A 103 7.83 51.23 29.41
CA ASP A 103 8.08 50.26 28.34
C ASP A 103 9.05 50.85 27.29
N MET A 104 10.16 51.41 27.77
CA MET A 104 11.20 52.07 26.99
C MET A 104 12.49 52.18 27.80
N VAL A 105 13.60 52.48 27.11
CA VAL A 105 14.93 52.65 27.73
C VAL A 105 15.43 54.08 27.54
N PHE A 106 16.01 54.66 28.59
CA PHE A 106 16.69 55.95 28.60
C PHE A 106 18.21 55.75 28.62
N ALA A 107 18.77 55.25 27.51
CA ALA A 107 20.18 54.87 27.42
C ALA A 107 21.13 56.06 27.18
N GLU A 108 20.62 57.14 26.60
CA GLU A 108 21.39 58.32 26.21
C GLU A 108 21.00 59.55 27.06
N PRO A 109 21.97 60.44 27.38
CA PRO A 109 21.70 61.71 28.04
C PRO A 109 20.66 62.56 27.30
N ASP A 110 19.89 63.35 28.04
CA ASP A 110 18.93 64.28 27.45
C ASP A 110 19.66 65.39 26.67
N ARG A 111 19.50 65.35 25.35
CA ARG A 111 20.07 66.32 24.39
C ARG A 111 19.54 67.73 24.58
N THR A 112 18.39 67.86 25.24
CA THR A 112 17.74 69.15 25.52
C THR A 112 18.13 69.71 26.89
N SER A 113 18.94 68.98 27.67
CA SER A 113 19.47 69.50 28.94
C SER A 113 20.24 70.80 28.69
N PRO A 114 20.12 71.81 29.58
CA PRO A 114 20.85 73.06 29.44
C PRO A 114 22.36 72.89 29.28
N SER A 115 22.97 71.90 29.96
CA SER A 115 24.38 71.54 29.84
C SER A 115 24.76 71.07 28.44
N ALA A 116 23.99 70.16 27.84
CA ALA A 116 24.23 69.64 26.50
C ALA A 116 24.08 70.73 25.42
N VAL A 117 23.06 71.58 25.56
CA VAL A 117 22.86 72.74 24.67
C VAL A 117 23.98 73.77 24.84
N ALA A 118 24.45 73.99 26.07
CA ALA A 118 25.57 74.87 26.35
C ALA A 118 26.87 74.38 25.70
N ASP A 119 27.14 73.08 25.73
CA ASP A 119 28.32 72.47 25.10
C ASP A 119 28.31 72.69 23.57
N GLU A 120 27.17 72.52 22.91
CA GLU A 120 27.03 72.79 21.46
C GLU A 120 27.22 74.29 21.14
N LEU A 121 26.66 75.17 21.97
CA LEU A 121 26.71 76.62 21.78
C LEU A 121 28.03 77.25 22.22
N MET A 122 28.89 76.54 22.95
CA MET A 122 30.15 77.07 23.48
C MET A 122 31.03 77.69 22.40
N SER A 123 31.01 77.11 21.19
CA SER A 123 31.80 77.60 20.05
C SER A 123 31.18 78.81 19.33
N ALA A 124 29.85 78.98 19.40
CA ALA A 124 29.11 79.97 18.63
C ALA A 124 28.61 81.17 19.46
N ALA A 125 28.30 80.96 20.75
CA ALA A 125 27.76 81.96 21.67
C ALA A 125 28.16 81.67 23.13
N PRO A 126 29.42 81.95 23.54
CA PRO A 126 29.97 81.59 24.85
C PRO A 126 29.23 82.20 26.05
N ASP A 127 28.74 83.44 25.90
CA ASP A 127 28.02 84.15 26.95
C ASP A 127 26.65 83.50 27.24
N LEU A 128 25.96 83.05 26.17
CA LEU A 128 24.70 82.32 26.31
C LEU A 128 24.93 80.92 26.90
N ALA A 129 25.98 80.23 26.45
CA ALA A 129 26.38 78.92 26.98
C ALA A 129 26.67 78.98 28.48
N SER A 130 27.38 80.01 28.95
CA SER A 130 27.70 80.19 30.37
C SER A 130 26.45 80.33 31.25
N GLY A 131 25.41 81.01 30.76
CA GLY A 131 24.12 81.11 31.45
C GLY A 131 23.40 79.76 31.54
N LEU A 132 23.51 78.91 30.52
CA LEU A 132 22.83 77.61 30.45
C LEU A 132 23.41 76.58 31.43
N PHE A 133 24.72 76.59 31.72
CA PHE A 133 25.30 75.69 32.74
C PHE A 133 24.76 75.92 34.16
N SER A 134 24.18 77.10 34.42
CA SER A 134 23.59 77.42 35.72
C SER A 134 22.16 76.85 35.90
N LEU A 135 21.54 76.40 34.81
CA LEU A 135 20.19 75.83 34.83
C LEU A 135 20.23 74.33 35.20
N PRO A 136 19.15 73.80 35.80
CA PRO A 136 19.07 72.40 36.17
C PRO A 136 19.20 71.45 34.97
N ASP A 137 19.98 70.39 35.14
CA ASP A 137 20.08 69.30 34.18
C ASP A 137 18.82 68.41 34.22
N HIS A 138 18.23 68.13 33.05
CA HIS A 138 16.95 67.44 32.95
C HIS A 138 17.01 65.98 33.42
N ASP A 139 18.12 65.26 33.19
CA ASP A 139 18.32 63.89 33.69
C ASP A 139 18.39 63.88 35.23
N THR A 140 19.05 64.87 35.80
CA THR A 140 19.15 65.05 37.26
C THR A 140 17.79 65.39 37.89
N GLU A 141 17.00 66.27 37.26
CA GLU A 141 15.64 66.56 37.68
C GLU A 141 14.75 65.32 37.61
N PHE A 142 14.82 64.58 36.51
CA PHE A 142 14.03 63.36 36.35
C PHE A 142 14.43 62.30 37.38
N ALA A 143 15.73 62.10 37.63
CA ALA A 143 16.22 61.23 38.70
C ALA A 143 15.65 61.64 40.07
N ALA A 144 15.56 62.94 40.37
CA ALA A 144 14.97 63.42 41.62
C ALA A 144 13.46 63.10 41.74
N VAL A 145 12.73 63.11 40.62
CA VAL A 145 11.31 62.66 40.57
C VAL A 145 11.22 61.14 40.76
N LEU A 146 12.06 60.36 40.08
CA LEU A 146 12.10 58.90 40.17
C LEU A 146 12.36 58.44 41.61
N LYS A 147 13.32 59.07 42.30
CA LYS A 147 13.72 58.70 43.66
C LYS A 147 12.60 58.81 44.70
N ARG A 148 11.62 59.70 44.47
CA ARG A 148 10.44 59.89 45.33
C ARG A 148 9.18 59.19 44.83
N SER A 149 9.26 58.49 43.69
CA SER A 149 8.11 57.90 42.99
C SER A 149 8.30 56.39 42.83
N ARG A 150 7.20 55.63 42.85
CA ARG A 150 7.24 54.18 42.63
C ARG A 150 7.31 53.91 41.13
N VAL A 151 8.51 53.99 40.58
CA VAL A 151 8.76 53.84 39.13
C VAL A 151 9.67 52.64 38.84
N VAL A 152 9.27 51.83 37.87
CA VAL A 152 10.07 50.75 37.29
C VAL A 152 10.52 51.18 35.89
N LEU A 153 11.82 51.17 35.66
CA LEU A 153 12.37 51.47 34.33
C LEU A 153 12.52 50.18 33.52
N GLY A 154 12.20 50.29 32.23
CA GLY A 154 12.40 49.25 31.25
C GLY A 154 13.88 49.05 30.92
N GLU A 155 14.26 47.81 30.68
CA GLU A 155 15.54 47.42 30.09
C GLU A 155 15.26 46.44 28.94
N VAL A 156 16.14 46.35 27.96
CA VAL A 156 16.00 45.40 26.85
C VAL A 156 17.19 44.45 26.79
N ALA A 157 16.92 43.15 26.70
CA ALA A 157 17.96 42.13 26.62
C ALA A 157 18.51 42.08 25.20
N VAL A 158 19.82 41.89 25.05
CA VAL A 158 20.49 41.83 23.74
C VAL A 158 21.29 40.54 23.59
N GLU A 159 21.24 39.98 22.39
CA GLU A 159 21.93 38.71 22.06
C GLU A 159 23.45 38.86 22.00
N THR A 160 23.92 40.03 21.57
CA THR A 160 25.34 40.36 21.44
C THR A 160 25.65 41.73 22.03
N GLY A 161 26.76 41.84 22.76
CA GLY A 161 27.14 43.05 23.46
C GLY A 161 26.25 43.35 24.67
N GLY A 162 26.08 44.65 24.96
CA GLY A 162 25.29 45.14 26.09
C GLY A 162 26.06 45.25 27.40
N GLU A 163 25.47 46.00 28.33
CA GLU A 163 25.97 46.16 29.68
C GLU A 163 25.74 44.89 30.51
N ARG A 164 26.63 44.66 31.48
CA ARG A 164 26.53 43.56 32.45
C ARG A 164 26.24 44.15 33.83
N THR A 165 24.96 44.38 34.10
CA THR A 165 24.50 44.90 35.39
C THR A 165 23.79 43.80 36.17
N LYS A 166 23.90 43.84 37.50
CA LYS A 166 23.12 42.94 38.36
C LYS A 166 21.64 43.33 38.34
N PRO A 167 20.70 42.41 38.56
CA PRO A 167 19.27 42.74 38.66
C PRO A 167 19.00 43.64 39.88
N ALA A 168 17.97 44.49 39.78
CA ALA A 168 17.53 45.35 40.88
C ALA A 168 16.93 44.57 42.05
N SER A 169 16.35 43.40 41.78
CA SER A 169 15.68 42.55 42.75
C SER A 169 16.42 41.24 42.97
N ALA A 170 16.41 40.76 44.22
CA ALA A 170 16.95 39.44 44.55
C ALA A 170 15.95 38.36 44.10
N VAL A 171 16.45 37.39 43.33
CA VAL A 171 15.67 36.24 42.86
C VAL A 171 16.20 34.95 43.49
N ALA A 172 15.46 34.40 44.43
CA ALA A 172 15.78 33.14 45.07
C ALA A 172 15.55 31.94 44.12
N ARG A 173 16.30 30.86 44.31
CA ARG A 173 16.18 29.61 43.54
C ARG A 173 15.63 28.52 44.44
N ILE A 174 14.53 27.86 44.05
CA ILE A 174 13.88 26.81 44.83
C ILE A 174 13.87 25.51 44.02
N GLY A 175 14.49 24.46 44.57
CA GLY A 175 14.41 23.10 44.01
C GLY A 175 15.36 22.79 42.85
N GLY A 176 16.38 23.62 42.59
CA GLY A 176 17.40 23.36 41.57
C GLY A 176 17.94 24.64 40.92
N ASP A 177 18.80 24.48 39.90
CA ASP A 177 19.30 25.61 39.09
C ASP A 177 18.38 25.88 37.89
N PRO A 178 17.72 27.05 37.82
CA PRO A 178 16.79 27.37 36.75
C PRO A 178 17.47 27.97 35.51
N LEU A 179 18.74 28.39 35.62
CA LEU A 179 19.46 29.09 34.56
C LEU A 179 19.51 28.35 33.21
N PRO A 180 19.65 27.01 33.12
CA PRO A 180 19.71 26.32 31.83
C PRO A 180 18.44 26.43 30.98
N TYR A 181 17.31 26.74 31.62
CA TYR A 181 15.99 26.71 30.98
C TYR A 181 15.49 28.08 30.53
N MET A 182 16.08 29.17 31.03
CA MET A 182 15.64 30.53 30.74
C MET A 182 16.13 31.02 29.37
N PRO A 183 15.38 31.93 28.71
CA PRO A 183 15.88 32.71 27.58
C PRO A 183 17.19 33.41 27.96
N ALA A 184 18.23 33.24 27.14
CA ALA A 184 19.60 33.61 27.47
C ALA A 184 20.13 34.72 26.58
N PHE A 185 20.72 35.74 27.19
CA PHE A 185 21.24 36.94 26.53
C PHE A 185 22.62 37.32 27.08
N SER A 186 23.46 37.94 26.25
CA SER A 186 24.84 38.29 26.62
C SER A 186 24.93 39.51 27.54
N GLY A 187 23.97 40.41 27.43
CA GLY A 187 23.89 41.67 28.16
C GLY A 187 22.54 42.34 27.96
N LEU A 188 22.43 43.58 28.40
CA LEU A 188 21.24 44.42 28.23
C LEU A 188 21.59 45.83 27.81
N VAL A 189 20.63 46.54 27.21
CA VAL A 189 20.67 48.00 27.08
C VAL A 189 19.86 48.56 28.23
N GLY A 190 20.58 49.22 29.14
CA GLY A 190 20.05 49.78 30.38
C GLY A 190 19.80 51.28 30.29
N ASN A 191 19.35 51.85 31.40
CA ASN A 191 19.16 53.29 31.55
C ASN A 191 20.43 53.95 32.08
N LEU A 192 20.57 55.26 31.89
CA LEU A 192 21.67 56.04 32.47
C LEU A 192 21.89 55.70 33.96
N PRO A 193 23.14 55.61 34.44
CA PRO A 193 23.43 55.23 35.83
C PRO A 193 22.69 56.06 36.89
N ILE A 194 22.51 57.37 36.64
CA ILE A 194 21.78 58.27 37.53
C ILE A 194 20.28 57.91 37.63
N LEU A 195 19.66 57.51 36.52
CA LEU A 195 18.25 57.09 36.47
C LEU A 195 18.09 55.69 37.05
N THR A 196 19.00 54.78 36.72
CA THR A 196 19.09 53.41 37.25
C THR A 196 19.18 53.40 38.78
N ALA A 197 19.98 54.29 39.36
CA ALA A 197 20.11 54.42 40.82
C ALA A 197 18.89 55.08 41.49
N ALA A 198 18.12 55.88 40.75
CA ALA A 198 16.94 56.58 41.28
C ALA A 198 15.65 55.76 41.16
N ALA A 199 15.56 54.82 40.22
CA ALA A 199 14.36 54.00 40.01
C ALA A 199 14.09 53.04 41.17
N SER A 200 12.80 52.75 41.42
CA SER A 200 12.38 51.77 42.44
C SER A 200 12.64 50.31 42.01
N GLY A 201 12.68 50.06 40.71
CA GLY A 201 12.91 48.74 40.13
C GLY A 201 13.35 48.82 38.67
N ARG A 202 13.85 47.71 38.15
CA ARG A 202 14.29 47.56 36.75
C ARG A 202 13.82 46.22 36.21
N GLY A 203 13.19 46.23 35.05
CA GLY A 203 12.60 45.02 34.49
C GLY A 203 12.70 44.97 32.97
N ASN A 204 12.89 43.77 32.45
CA ASN A 204 13.09 43.56 31.03
C ASN A 204 11.77 43.48 30.26
N PHE A 205 11.58 44.29 29.23
CA PHE A 205 10.35 44.28 28.43
C PHE A 205 10.48 43.48 27.12
N GLY A 206 11.60 42.77 26.92
CA GLY A 206 11.82 41.94 25.75
C GLY A 206 10.73 40.87 25.57
N LEU A 207 10.24 40.74 24.35
CA LEU A 207 9.29 39.68 23.97
C LEU A 207 10.04 38.61 23.19
N ALA A 208 9.66 37.34 23.40
CA ALA A 208 10.21 36.20 22.69
C ALA A 208 9.09 35.54 21.86
N PRO A 209 8.97 35.85 20.56
CA PRO A 209 7.96 35.22 19.72
C PRO A 209 8.20 33.73 19.55
N ASP A 210 7.12 32.99 19.34
CA ASP A 210 7.21 31.61 18.87
C ASP A 210 7.79 31.55 17.45
N ALA A 211 8.16 30.37 16.96
CA ALA A 211 8.77 30.19 15.64
C ALA A 211 7.93 30.73 14.46
N ASP A 212 6.63 30.91 14.65
CA ASP A 212 5.71 31.48 13.67
C ASP A 212 5.47 32.99 13.84
N GLY A 213 6.20 33.66 14.74
CA GLY A 213 6.11 35.09 14.98
C GLY A 213 4.94 35.54 15.88
N ILE A 214 4.11 34.60 16.35
CA ILE A 214 2.95 34.92 17.20
C ILE A 214 3.39 34.93 18.67
N ILE A 215 3.00 35.96 19.42
CA ILE A 215 3.22 36.06 20.86
C ILE A 215 2.10 35.34 21.60
N ARG A 216 2.40 34.15 22.13
CA ARG A 216 1.49 33.38 23.01
C ARG A 216 1.90 33.43 24.48
N ARG A 217 3.19 33.66 24.69
CA ARG A 217 3.88 33.56 25.96
C ARG A 217 4.78 34.77 26.16
N VAL A 218 4.94 35.20 27.40
CA VAL A 218 5.85 36.29 27.77
C VAL A 218 6.81 35.79 28.84
N PRO A 219 8.13 35.98 28.68
CA PRO A 219 9.10 35.57 29.69
C PRO A 219 8.81 36.25 31.04
N ALA A 220 8.70 35.47 32.11
CA ALA A 220 8.65 36.01 33.46
C ALA A 220 10.03 36.49 33.91
N VAL A 221 11.05 35.72 33.52
CA VAL A 221 12.46 35.89 33.91
C VAL A 221 13.39 35.60 32.73
N PHE A 222 14.55 36.23 32.74
CA PHE A 222 15.58 36.15 31.72
C PHE A 222 16.92 35.76 32.37
N ARG A 223 17.76 35.03 31.64
CA ARG A 223 19.17 34.84 31.98
C ARG A 223 19.99 35.86 31.21
N ILE A 224 20.49 36.89 31.88
CA ILE A 224 21.31 37.95 31.27
C ILE A 224 22.66 37.96 31.97
N ALA A 225 23.74 37.80 31.20
CA ALA A 225 25.12 37.76 31.74
C ALA A 225 25.34 36.77 32.90
N GLY A 226 24.52 35.71 33.00
CA GLY A 226 24.59 34.69 34.06
C GLY A 226 23.69 34.94 35.27
N ASP A 227 23.05 36.11 35.36
CA ASP A 227 22.13 36.48 36.43
C ASP A 227 20.66 36.38 35.98
N ILE A 228 19.74 36.26 36.96
CA ILE A 228 18.29 36.17 36.71
C ILE A 228 17.69 37.57 36.77
N HIS A 229 17.18 38.05 35.64
CA HIS A 229 16.50 39.34 35.54
C HIS A 229 14.99 39.15 35.40
N PRO A 230 14.16 39.87 36.17
CA PRO A 230 12.71 39.79 36.00
C PRO A 230 12.26 40.56 34.75
N SER A 231 11.08 40.20 34.24
CA SER A 231 10.36 41.01 33.26
C SER A 231 9.86 42.33 33.85
N LEU A 232 9.61 43.31 32.99
CA LEU A 232 9.01 44.59 33.34
C LEU A 232 7.69 44.38 34.08
N GLY A 233 6.84 43.47 33.60
CA GLY A 233 5.59 43.11 34.26
C GLY A 233 5.81 42.59 35.69
N LEU A 234 6.65 41.58 35.89
CA LEU A 234 6.87 41.04 37.23
C LEU A 234 7.54 42.06 38.17
N GLU A 235 8.51 42.84 37.71
CA GLU A 235 9.13 43.86 38.55
C GLU A 235 8.12 44.96 38.95
N THR A 236 7.28 45.39 38.00
CA THR A 236 6.18 46.35 38.26
C THR A 236 5.22 45.81 39.31
N LEU A 237 4.85 44.52 39.21
CA LEU A 237 3.98 43.88 40.20
C LEU A 237 4.65 43.77 41.58
N ARG A 238 5.95 43.47 41.63
CA ARG A 238 6.72 43.41 42.88
C ARG A 238 6.70 44.75 43.58
N ILE A 239 6.95 45.83 42.85
CA ILE A 239 6.93 47.18 43.41
C ILE A 239 5.51 47.58 43.83
N ALA A 240 4.49 47.33 43.00
CA ALA A 240 3.09 47.63 43.33
C ALA A 240 2.67 47.00 44.67
N THR A 241 3.00 45.72 44.85
CA THR A 241 2.63 44.91 46.03
C THR A 241 3.56 45.10 47.23
N GLY A 242 4.65 45.87 47.10
CA GLY A 242 5.62 46.07 48.18
C GLY A 242 6.53 44.87 48.45
N GLY A 243 6.64 43.93 47.51
CA GLY A 243 7.47 42.74 47.61
C GLY A 243 8.98 43.06 47.61
N ARG A 244 9.74 42.36 48.46
CA ARG A 244 11.21 42.55 48.56
C ARG A 244 12.03 41.62 47.66
N ALA A 245 11.50 40.44 47.32
CA ALA A 245 12.20 39.43 46.55
C ALA A 245 11.22 38.61 45.71
N MET A 246 11.75 37.92 44.70
CA MET A 246 11.05 36.90 43.91
C MET A 246 11.71 35.54 44.13
N ALA A 247 11.04 34.45 43.77
CA ALA A 247 11.67 33.15 43.72
C ALA A 247 11.29 32.39 42.45
N VAL A 248 12.23 31.66 41.87
CA VAL A 248 11.98 30.75 40.74
C VAL A 248 11.95 29.33 41.27
N LYS A 249 10.85 28.63 40.99
CA LYS A 249 10.60 27.27 41.47
C LYS A 249 10.75 26.26 40.35
N MET A 250 11.59 25.25 40.57
CA MET A 250 11.83 24.16 39.63
C MET A 250 10.78 23.06 39.75
N ASN A 251 10.56 22.33 38.66
CA ASN A 251 9.80 21.09 38.67
C ASN A 251 10.72 19.90 39.03
N PRO A 252 10.57 19.30 40.22
CA PRO A 252 11.49 18.25 40.69
C PRO A 252 11.37 16.93 39.92
N LEU A 253 10.25 16.69 39.21
CA LEU A 253 9.99 15.40 38.55
C LEU A 253 10.44 15.38 37.08
N VAL A 254 10.35 16.51 36.39
CA VAL A 254 10.55 16.58 34.92
C VAL A 254 11.72 17.49 34.55
N GLY A 255 12.22 18.30 35.49
CA GLY A 255 13.13 19.41 35.18
C GLY A 255 12.38 20.61 34.59
N GLY A 256 13.10 21.72 34.43
CA GLY A 256 12.53 22.99 33.99
C GLY A 256 11.84 23.80 35.09
N ILE A 257 11.47 25.02 34.73
CA ILE A 257 10.80 25.97 35.63
C ILE A 257 9.32 25.58 35.75
N LYS A 258 8.79 25.56 36.97
CA LYS A 258 7.37 25.32 37.25
C LYS A 258 6.60 26.62 37.37
N SER A 259 7.19 27.58 38.06
CA SER A 259 6.53 28.82 38.43
C SER A 259 7.49 29.86 38.99
N VAL A 260 7.04 31.12 39.01
CA VAL A 260 7.73 32.24 39.65
C VAL A 260 6.88 32.75 40.80
N VAL A 261 7.43 32.77 42.01
CA VAL A 261 6.77 33.27 43.20
C VAL A 261 7.01 34.77 43.32
N ILE A 262 5.92 35.53 43.36
CA ILE A 262 5.93 36.98 43.53
C ILE A 262 4.76 37.41 44.41
N ALA A 263 5.01 38.31 45.37
CA ALA A 263 3.99 38.80 46.29
C ALA A 263 3.21 37.68 47.02
N GLY A 264 3.88 36.56 47.33
CA GLY A 264 3.27 35.38 47.97
C GLY A 264 2.36 34.54 47.05
N ARG A 265 2.26 34.89 45.76
CA ARG A 265 1.49 34.14 44.75
C ARG A 265 2.43 33.31 43.88
N ASP A 266 1.98 32.13 43.50
CA ASP A 266 2.71 31.22 42.61
C ASP A 266 2.24 31.47 41.16
N VAL A 267 3.06 32.13 40.35
CA VAL A 267 2.74 32.47 38.95
C VAL A 267 3.18 31.32 38.07
N ALA A 268 2.22 30.60 37.51
CA ALA A 268 2.50 29.43 36.68
C ALA A 268 3.27 29.82 35.41
N THR A 269 4.32 29.05 35.10
CA THR A 269 5.11 29.20 33.87
C THR A 269 5.20 27.89 33.11
N ASP A 270 5.65 27.97 31.86
CA ASP A 270 6.20 26.80 31.17
C ASP A 270 7.61 26.45 31.68
N SER A 271 8.17 25.38 31.12
CA SER A 271 9.49 24.86 31.51
C SER A 271 10.64 25.85 31.29
N SER A 272 10.47 26.86 30.44
CA SER A 272 11.46 27.91 30.18
C SER A 272 11.22 29.19 30.97
N GLY A 273 10.22 29.21 31.85
CA GLY A 273 9.91 30.38 32.69
C GLY A 273 9.12 31.46 31.96
N GLN A 274 8.36 31.09 30.92
CA GLN A 274 7.44 32.00 30.24
C GLN A 274 6.00 31.77 30.73
N ILE A 275 5.22 32.84 30.79
CA ILE A 275 3.81 32.82 31.19
C ILE A 275 2.97 32.75 29.93
N TRP A 276 2.05 31.78 29.86
CA TRP A 276 1.02 31.79 28.83
C TRP A 276 -0.05 32.83 29.14
N ILE A 277 -0.30 33.71 28.17
CA ILE A 277 -1.29 34.77 28.33
C ILE A 277 -2.63 34.31 27.75
N ARG A 278 -3.69 34.52 28.53
CA ARG A 278 -5.06 34.41 28.04
C ARG A 278 -5.48 35.76 27.46
N PHE A 279 -5.29 35.93 26.15
CA PHE A 279 -5.51 37.24 25.53
C PHE A 279 -7.00 37.62 25.50
N GLY A 280 -7.26 38.89 25.76
CA GLY A 280 -8.47 39.59 25.40
C GLY A 280 -8.26 40.42 24.13
N PRO A 281 -9.33 40.81 23.42
CA PRO A 281 -9.21 41.73 22.30
C PRO A 281 -8.72 43.11 22.78
N THR A 282 -8.01 43.83 21.92
CA THR A 282 -7.56 45.20 22.21
C THR A 282 -8.73 46.10 22.59
N SER A 283 -8.59 46.82 23.71
CA SER A 283 -9.65 47.68 24.24
C SER A 283 -9.19 49.13 24.40
N PRO A 284 -9.89 50.11 23.77
CA PRO A 284 -9.61 51.53 23.96
C PRO A 284 -9.71 52.00 25.42
N ASN A 285 -10.50 51.33 26.25
CA ASN A 285 -10.70 51.69 27.66
C ASN A 285 -9.44 51.56 28.53
N ARG A 286 -8.44 50.81 28.04
CA ARG A 286 -7.13 50.62 28.65
C ARG A 286 -6.23 51.85 28.50
N TYR A 287 -6.49 52.67 27.48
CA TYR A 287 -5.61 53.76 27.07
C TYR A 287 -6.03 55.10 27.66
N ILE A 288 -5.04 55.93 27.98
CA ILE A 288 -5.14 57.35 28.28
C ILE A 288 -4.01 58.04 27.52
N SER A 289 -4.31 59.07 26.73
CA SER A 289 -3.27 59.78 25.99
C SER A 289 -2.33 60.50 26.99
N ALA A 290 -1.02 60.47 26.74
CA ALA A 290 -0.05 61.16 27.58
C ALA A 290 -0.28 62.68 27.61
N THR A 291 -0.77 63.27 26.50
CA THR A 291 -1.16 64.68 26.46
C THR A 291 -2.31 65.01 27.42
N ASP A 292 -3.27 64.10 27.60
CA ASP A 292 -4.40 64.33 28.50
C ASP A 292 -3.90 64.39 29.95
N ILE A 293 -2.88 63.61 30.31
CA ILE A 293 -2.23 63.69 31.61
C ILE A 293 -1.46 65.00 31.77
N LEU A 294 -0.65 65.37 30.78
CA LEU A 294 0.17 66.59 30.82
C LEU A 294 -0.67 67.86 30.82
N ASN A 295 -1.86 67.85 30.22
CA ASN A 295 -2.77 69.00 30.18
C ASN A 295 -3.85 68.97 31.27
N ASP A 296 -3.79 68.02 32.23
CA ASP A 296 -4.80 67.83 33.29
C ASP A 296 -6.24 67.58 32.75
N GLN A 297 -6.35 66.96 31.57
CA GLN A 297 -7.60 66.62 30.87
C GLN A 297 -8.00 65.14 31.08
N PHE A 298 -7.88 64.62 32.30
CA PHE A 298 -8.23 63.23 32.61
C PHE A 298 -9.00 63.12 33.93
N ASP A 299 -9.74 62.01 34.12
CA ASP A 299 -10.37 61.69 35.41
C ASP A 299 -9.37 60.96 36.33
N PRO A 300 -8.94 61.56 37.47
CA PRO A 300 -8.00 60.92 38.38
C PRO A 300 -8.50 59.60 38.96
N LYS A 301 -9.83 59.39 39.05
CA LYS A 301 -10.42 58.13 39.54
C LYS A 301 -10.11 56.95 38.61
N ARG A 302 -9.80 57.19 37.33
CA ARG A 302 -9.34 56.12 36.43
C ARG A 302 -7.97 55.60 36.87
N ILE A 303 -7.11 56.43 37.41
CA ILE A 303 -5.70 56.10 37.72
C ILE A 303 -5.53 55.61 39.16
N ALA A 304 -6.31 56.15 40.09
CA ALA A 304 -6.21 55.86 41.52
C ALA A 304 -6.20 54.34 41.81
N GLY A 305 -5.13 53.87 42.45
CA GLY A 305 -4.94 52.47 42.86
C GLY A 305 -4.57 51.50 41.73
N ARG A 306 -4.38 51.98 40.49
CA ARG A 306 -4.07 51.13 39.32
C ARG A 306 -2.59 51.13 38.99
N ILE A 307 -2.14 50.06 38.32
CA ILE A 307 -0.81 50.00 37.71
C ILE A 307 -0.85 50.80 36.41
N VAL A 308 0.14 51.65 36.17
CA VAL A 308 0.24 52.45 34.95
C VAL A 308 1.48 52.03 34.17
N LEU A 309 1.31 51.67 32.91
CA LEU A 309 2.42 51.47 31.97
C LEU A 309 2.50 52.67 31.03
N VAL A 310 3.70 53.21 30.81
CA VAL A 310 3.95 54.27 29.85
C VAL A 310 4.61 53.66 28.63
N GLY A 311 3.97 53.82 27.47
CA GLY A 311 4.44 53.26 26.20
C GLY A 311 4.04 54.14 25.02
N THR A 312 4.28 53.66 23.80
CA THR A 312 4.04 54.42 22.57
C THR A 312 3.25 53.61 21.54
N SER A 313 2.20 54.23 20.99
CA SER A 313 1.40 53.70 19.88
C SER A 313 1.56 54.49 18.56
N ALA A 314 2.36 55.55 18.55
CA ALA A 314 2.59 56.35 17.34
C ALA A 314 3.18 55.52 16.18
N ALA A 315 2.74 55.78 14.94
CA ALA A 315 2.95 54.89 13.79
C ALA A 315 4.42 54.66 13.39
N GLY A 316 5.36 55.51 13.85
CA GLY A 316 6.80 55.35 13.67
C GLY A 316 7.55 54.74 14.87
N LEU A 317 6.89 54.59 16.01
CA LEU A 317 7.45 54.12 17.29
C LEU A 317 6.71 52.89 17.84
N ARG A 318 5.65 52.45 17.16
CA ARG A 318 4.75 51.39 17.62
C ARG A 318 5.40 50.01 17.45
N ASP A 319 5.61 49.32 18.56
CA ASP A 319 5.98 47.88 18.55
C ASP A 319 4.72 47.02 18.36
N ILE A 320 4.30 46.80 17.11
CA ILE A 320 3.14 45.97 16.78
C ILE A 320 3.53 44.49 16.79
N ARG A 321 2.77 43.69 17.53
CA ARG A 321 2.92 42.24 17.60
C ARG A 321 1.64 41.52 17.20
N ILE A 322 1.80 40.29 16.70
CA ILE A 322 0.71 39.39 16.38
C ILE A 322 0.44 38.52 17.61
N THR A 323 -0.82 38.41 18.02
CA THR A 323 -1.29 37.55 19.12
C THR A 323 -2.34 36.57 18.59
N PRO A 324 -2.74 35.55 19.38
CA PRO A 324 -3.78 34.61 18.99
C PRO A 324 -5.15 35.25 18.68
N VAL A 325 -5.48 36.34 19.38
CA VAL A 325 -6.79 37.01 19.28
C VAL A 325 -6.74 38.18 18.30
N ASP A 326 -5.69 39.00 18.35
CA ASP A 326 -5.53 40.18 17.50
C ASP A 326 -4.23 40.19 16.70
N ARG A 327 -4.32 40.65 15.45
CA ARG A 327 -3.19 40.72 14.51
C ARG A 327 -2.30 41.96 14.70
N SER A 328 -2.71 42.93 15.51
CA SER A 328 -2.03 44.21 15.66
C SER A 328 -2.15 44.75 17.09
N MET A 329 -1.49 44.07 18.04
CA MET A 329 -1.48 44.46 19.45
C MET A 329 -0.17 45.21 19.78
N PRO A 330 -0.21 46.40 20.42
CA PRO A 330 0.99 47.07 20.91
C PRO A 330 1.72 46.26 21.99
N GLY A 331 3.06 46.27 21.98
CA GLY A 331 3.89 45.57 22.97
C GLY A 331 3.55 45.93 24.43
N THR A 332 3.28 47.20 24.70
CA THR A 332 2.86 47.67 26.04
C THR A 332 1.53 47.06 26.48
N GLU A 333 0.62 46.77 25.54
CA GLU A 333 -0.64 46.08 25.84
C GLU A 333 -0.43 44.61 26.16
N ILE A 334 0.52 43.94 25.52
CA ILE A 334 0.91 42.57 25.88
C ILE A 334 1.38 42.51 27.34
N HIS A 335 2.21 43.46 27.77
CA HIS A 335 2.67 43.56 29.17
C HIS A 335 1.51 43.89 30.14
N ALA A 336 0.56 44.74 29.72
CA ALA A 336 -0.62 45.02 30.51
C ALA A 336 -1.50 43.77 30.70
N GLN A 337 -1.78 43.03 29.62
CA GLN A 337 -2.58 41.80 29.68
C GLN A 337 -1.85 40.68 30.43
N MET A 338 -0.51 40.61 30.36
CA MET A 338 0.30 39.71 31.20
C MET A 338 0.10 39.99 32.69
N LEU A 339 0.22 41.25 33.09
CA LEU A 339 0.03 41.68 34.48
C LEU A 339 -1.39 41.36 34.97
N GLU A 340 -2.40 41.62 34.15
CA GLU A 340 -3.80 41.29 34.48
C GLU A 340 -4.01 39.79 34.60
N THR A 341 -3.43 38.98 33.71
CA THR A 341 -3.46 37.52 33.81
C THR A 341 -2.93 37.06 35.17
N VAL A 342 -1.85 37.68 35.66
CA VAL A 342 -1.26 37.38 36.97
C VAL A 342 -2.13 37.88 38.13
N LEU A 343 -2.72 39.07 38.01
CA LEU A 343 -3.57 39.68 39.05
C LEU A 343 -4.88 38.92 39.24
N GLU A 344 -5.51 38.51 38.14
CA GLU A 344 -6.79 37.79 38.07
C GLU A 344 -6.63 36.28 38.31
N GLY A 345 -5.42 35.75 38.15
CA GLY A 345 -5.16 34.31 38.24
C GLY A 345 -5.69 33.52 37.03
N ALA A 346 -5.92 34.19 35.90
CA ALA A 346 -6.48 33.62 34.67
C ALA A 346 -5.42 32.89 33.82
N PHE A 347 -4.56 32.09 34.46
CA PHE A 347 -3.42 31.46 33.82
C PHE A 347 -3.85 30.40 32.80
N LEU A 348 -3.20 30.41 31.64
CA LEU A 348 -3.17 29.23 30.79
C LEU A 348 -1.99 28.36 31.22
N THR A 349 -2.21 27.07 31.41
CA THR A 349 -1.12 26.16 31.81
C THR A 349 -1.17 24.86 31.05
N ARG A 350 0.01 24.41 30.59
CA ARG A 350 0.20 23.06 30.09
C ARG A 350 0.78 22.21 31.22
N THR A 351 -0.11 21.52 31.91
CA THR A 351 0.26 20.72 33.08
C THR A 351 1.13 19.51 32.67
N GLY A 352 1.84 18.93 33.65
CA GLY A 352 2.64 17.71 33.42
C GLY A 352 1.82 16.46 33.10
N TRP A 353 0.50 16.47 33.31
CA TRP A 353 -0.37 15.36 32.94
C TRP A 353 -0.90 15.47 31.51
N SER A 354 -0.95 16.67 30.90
CA SER A 354 -1.51 16.85 29.55
C SER A 354 -0.83 15.95 28.50
N PRO A 355 0.52 15.94 28.36
CA PRO A 355 1.19 15.06 27.39
C PRO A 355 0.94 13.57 27.66
N ARG A 356 0.82 13.19 28.95
CA ARG A 356 0.57 11.79 29.35
C ARG A 356 -0.81 11.32 28.95
N VAL A 357 -1.83 12.16 29.11
CA VAL A 357 -3.20 11.86 28.66
C VAL A 357 -3.25 11.76 27.14
N GLU A 358 -2.62 12.70 26.43
CA GLU A 358 -2.53 12.66 24.97
C GLU A 358 -1.90 11.35 24.46
N SER A 359 -0.76 10.93 25.04
CA SER A 359 -0.11 9.65 24.69
C SER A 359 -0.93 8.43 25.11
N SER A 360 -1.60 8.48 26.26
CA SER A 360 -2.45 7.38 26.73
C SER A 360 -3.62 7.14 25.78
N VAL A 361 -4.24 8.20 25.25
CA VAL A 361 -5.31 8.09 24.26
C VAL A 361 -4.79 7.46 22.96
N VAL A 362 -3.65 7.92 22.44
CA VAL A 362 -3.02 7.33 21.25
C VAL A 362 -2.73 5.84 21.46
N PHE A 363 -2.15 5.48 22.61
CA PHE A 363 -1.82 4.10 22.93
C PHE A 363 -3.07 3.21 23.06
N VAL A 364 -4.03 3.60 23.90
CA VAL A 364 -5.22 2.79 24.18
C VAL A 364 -6.09 2.64 22.94
N VAL A 365 -6.41 3.73 22.25
CA VAL A 365 -7.23 3.68 21.03
C VAL A 365 -6.47 2.98 19.91
N GLY A 366 -5.16 3.22 19.77
CA GLY A 366 -4.33 2.54 18.79
C GLY A 366 -4.26 1.03 19.01
N ALA A 367 -4.09 0.58 20.25
CA ALA A 367 -4.12 -0.84 20.60
C ALA A 367 -5.48 -1.48 20.29
N LEU A 368 -6.58 -0.79 20.65
CA LEU A 368 -7.94 -1.23 20.30
C LEU A 368 -8.12 -1.36 18.78
N LEU A 369 -7.66 -0.38 18.00
CA LEU A 369 -7.72 -0.43 16.53
C LEU A 369 -6.96 -1.64 15.96
N ILE A 370 -5.73 -1.88 16.41
CA ILE A 370 -4.91 -3.03 15.96
C ILE A 370 -5.60 -4.37 16.27
N ILE A 371 -6.30 -4.46 17.40
CA ILE A 371 -7.01 -5.67 17.81
C ILE A 371 -8.32 -5.85 17.03
N LEU A 372 -9.12 -4.78 16.92
CA LEU A 372 -10.51 -4.84 16.46
C LEU A 372 -10.65 -4.76 14.94
N VAL A 373 -9.83 -3.97 14.24
CA VAL A 373 -9.95 -3.75 12.78
C VAL A 373 -9.93 -5.07 11.99
N PRO A 374 -9.01 -6.02 12.25
CA PRO A 374 -9.00 -7.30 11.54
C PRO A 374 -10.19 -8.22 11.85
N GLY A 375 -10.87 -8.02 12.98
CA GLY A 375 -11.95 -8.90 13.44
C GLY A 375 -13.36 -8.42 13.09
N LEU A 376 -13.62 -7.13 13.32
CA LEU A 376 -14.94 -6.50 13.14
C LEU A 376 -15.09 -5.79 11.79
N GLY A 377 -13.98 -5.63 11.06
CA GLY A 377 -13.92 -4.89 9.80
C GLY A 377 -13.97 -3.38 9.97
N ALA A 378 -13.70 -2.65 8.88
CA ALA A 378 -13.59 -1.19 8.86
C ALA A 378 -14.90 -0.48 9.25
N ARG A 379 -16.06 -1.00 8.83
CA ARG A 379 -17.38 -0.37 9.01
C ARG A 379 -17.72 0.00 10.46
N TRP A 380 -17.35 -0.86 11.43
CA TRP A 380 -17.67 -0.64 12.84
C TRP A 380 -16.50 0.00 13.60
N THR A 381 -15.27 -0.21 13.13
CA THR A 381 -14.07 0.28 13.82
C THR A 381 -13.74 1.74 13.51
N ILE A 382 -14.34 2.33 12.46
CA ILE A 382 -14.27 3.77 12.17
C ILE A 382 -14.84 4.64 13.30
N LEU A 383 -15.75 4.10 14.11
CA LEU A 383 -16.34 4.81 15.24
C LEU A 383 -15.30 5.22 16.30
N LEU A 384 -14.19 4.48 16.42
CA LEU A 384 -13.13 4.80 17.39
C LEU A 384 -12.37 6.09 17.04
N PRO A 385 -11.79 6.25 15.82
CA PRO A 385 -11.20 7.53 15.41
C PRO A 385 -12.19 8.69 15.42
N ILE A 386 -13.46 8.45 15.02
CA ILE A 386 -14.50 9.48 15.08
C ILE A 386 -14.74 9.92 16.53
N ALA A 387 -14.83 8.98 17.47
CA ALA A 387 -14.96 9.30 18.88
C ALA A 387 -13.78 10.16 19.36
N VAL A 388 -12.53 9.81 19.03
CA VAL A 388 -11.36 10.64 19.40
C VAL A 388 -11.45 12.03 18.77
N ALA A 389 -11.81 12.13 17.48
CA ALA A 389 -11.93 13.39 16.75
C ALA A 389 -13.02 14.32 17.31
N VAL A 390 -14.00 13.79 18.05
CA VAL A 390 -15.03 14.57 18.73
C VAL A 390 -14.66 14.84 20.19
N PHE A 391 -14.30 13.81 20.94
CA PHE A 391 -14.04 13.92 22.38
C PHE A 391 -12.78 14.73 22.69
N MET A 392 -11.70 14.61 21.92
CA MET A 392 -10.47 15.34 22.23
C MET A 392 -10.63 16.86 22.06
N PRO A 393 -11.17 17.39 20.93
CA PRO A 393 -11.42 18.83 20.81
C PRO A 393 -12.42 19.36 21.85
N LEU A 394 -13.49 18.60 22.15
CA LEU A 394 -14.46 18.99 23.17
C LEU A 394 -13.83 19.06 24.57
N SER A 395 -13.02 18.05 24.93
CA SER A 395 -12.32 18.02 26.22
C SER A 395 -11.29 19.15 26.32
N SER A 396 -10.55 19.40 25.23
CA SER A 396 -9.60 20.51 25.13
C SER A 396 -10.29 21.87 25.32
N TRP A 397 -11.41 22.11 24.63
CA TRP A 397 -12.19 23.34 24.81
C TRP A 397 -12.78 23.48 26.21
N TYR A 398 -13.35 22.40 26.77
CA TYR A 398 -13.93 22.41 28.12
C TYR A 398 -12.88 22.76 29.17
N LEU A 399 -11.73 22.07 29.16
CA LEU A 399 -10.63 22.30 30.10
C LEU A 399 -9.97 23.66 29.93
N PHE A 400 -9.85 24.15 28.69
CA PHE A 400 -9.37 25.51 28.43
C PHE A 400 -10.31 26.56 29.03
N LYS A 401 -11.62 26.40 28.84
CA LYS A 401 -12.63 27.38 29.28
C LYS A 401 -12.80 27.41 30.80
N THR A 402 -12.81 26.23 31.44
CA THR A 402 -13.12 26.07 32.87
C THR A 402 -11.87 26.19 33.76
N GLU A 403 -10.78 25.51 33.40
CA GLU A 403 -9.58 25.36 34.24
C GLU A 403 -8.35 26.08 33.67
N GLY A 404 -8.41 26.62 32.44
CA GLY A 404 -7.25 27.22 31.77
C GLY A 404 -6.20 26.20 31.31
N TYR A 405 -6.55 24.91 31.20
CA TYR A 405 -5.59 23.88 30.80
C TYR A 405 -5.49 23.72 29.27
N LEU A 406 -4.24 23.64 28.80
CA LEU A 406 -3.92 23.43 27.38
C LEU A 406 -3.69 21.93 27.11
N LEU A 407 -4.68 21.28 26.49
CA LEU A 407 -4.65 19.89 26.05
C LEU A 407 -4.60 19.83 24.51
N ASP A 408 -3.60 19.14 23.95
CA ASP A 408 -3.47 19.00 22.49
C ASP A 408 -4.45 17.94 21.96
N ALA A 409 -5.49 18.39 21.25
CA ALA A 409 -6.45 17.51 20.59
C ALA A 409 -6.00 17.07 19.20
N THR A 410 -5.07 17.79 18.58
CA THR A 410 -4.71 17.60 17.16
C THR A 410 -3.89 16.34 16.96
N TYR A 411 -2.85 16.15 17.77
CA TYR A 411 -1.96 15.01 17.63
C TYR A 411 -2.67 13.66 17.85
N PRO A 412 -3.43 13.45 18.94
CA PRO A 412 -4.11 12.17 19.16
C PRO A 412 -5.16 11.85 18.10
N THR A 413 -5.86 12.88 17.60
CA THR A 413 -6.83 12.74 16.51
C THR A 413 -6.15 12.33 15.21
N ALA A 414 -5.07 13.03 14.81
CA ALA A 414 -4.34 12.71 13.59
C ALA A 414 -3.66 11.34 13.66
N ALA A 415 -3.01 11.02 14.77
CA ALA A 415 -2.31 9.75 14.98
C ALA A 415 -3.26 8.54 14.88
N THR A 416 -4.42 8.62 15.54
CA THR A 416 -5.43 7.54 15.49
C THR A 416 -6.07 7.41 14.11
N ALA A 417 -6.30 8.51 13.40
CA ALA A 417 -6.79 8.49 12.02
C ALA A 417 -5.76 7.87 11.04
N ILE A 418 -4.49 8.27 11.12
CA ILE A 418 -3.40 7.72 10.29
C ILE A 418 -3.26 6.22 10.53
N LEU A 419 -3.24 5.80 11.81
CA LEU A 419 -3.15 4.38 12.16
C LEU A 419 -4.34 3.58 11.62
N TYR A 420 -5.56 4.11 11.73
CA TYR A 420 -6.75 3.47 11.18
C TYR A 420 -6.67 3.30 9.66
N LEU A 421 -6.30 4.35 8.93
CA LEU A 421 -6.19 4.31 7.46
C LEU A 421 -5.16 3.26 7.01
N VAL A 422 -4.00 3.21 7.67
CA VAL A 422 -2.95 2.22 7.38
C VAL A 422 -3.42 0.79 7.67
N LEU A 423 -4.09 0.57 8.80
CA LEU A 423 -4.63 -0.75 9.15
C LEU A 423 -5.69 -1.23 8.14
N VAL A 424 -6.59 -0.34 7.71
CA VAL A 424 -7.61 -0.66 6.70
C VAL A 424 -6.95 -0.99 5.35
N TYR A 425 -5.97 -0.20 4.92
CA TYR A 425 -5.24 -0.43 3.67
C TYR A 425 -4.53 -1.78 3.66
N PHE A 426 -3.75 -2.10 4.70
CA PHE A 426 -3.09 -3.41 4.80
C PHE A 426 -4.10 -4.56 4.93
N GLY A 427 -5.25 -4.31 5.56
CA GLY A 427 -6.38 -5.25 5.59
C GLY A 427 -6.90 -5.58 4.19
N GLN A 428 -7.13 -4.56 3.36
CA GLN A 428 -7.61 -4.74 1.97
C GLN A 428 -6.59 -5.47 1.09
N ILE A 429 -5.30 -5.12 1.17
CA ILE A 429 -4.24 -5.82 0.41
C ILE A 429 -4.19 -7.30 0.79
N ALA A 430 -4.28 -7.61 2.08
CA ALA A 430 -4.25 -8.99 2.55
C ALA A 430 -5.45 -9.79 2.00
N GLU A 431 -6.63 -9.19 1.97
CA GLU A 431 -7.86 -9.79 1.43
C GLU A 431 -7.77 -10.00 -0.09
N GLU A 432 -7.27 -9.02 -0.85
CA GLU A 432 -7.07 -9.13 -2.30
C GLU A 432 -6.09 -10.24 -2.68
N ARG A 433 -4.97 -10.36 -1.94
CA ARG A 433 -3.98 -11.42 -2.17
C ARG A 433 -4.59 -12.79 -1.96
N GLN A 434 -5.46 -12.95 -0.96
CA GLN A 434 -6.16 -14.20 -0.72
C GLN A 434 -7.13 -14.53 -1.86
N ARG A 435 -7.91 -13.55 -2.34
CA ARG A 435 -8.82 -13.75 -3.50
C ARG A 435 -8.08 -14.11 -4.78
N LYS A 436 -6.94 -13.44 -5.07
CA LYS A 436 -6.10 -13.73 -6.25
C LYS A 436 -5.44 -15.12 -6.15
N ALA A 437 -5.01 -15.54 -4.97
CA ALA A 437 -4.45 -16.87 -4.74
C ALA A 437 -5.48 -17.97 -5.02
N THR A 438 -6.73 -17.79 -4.57
CA THR A 438 -7.83 -18.73 -4.88
C THR A 438 -8.11 -18.78 -6.39
N ARG A 439 -8.20 -17.63 -7.06
CA ARG A 439 -8.45 -17.54 -8.52
C ARG A 439 -7.38 -18.27 -9.35
N ARG A 440 -6.11 -18.16 -8.98
CA ARG A 440 -4.99 -18.79 -9.70
C ARG A 440 -5.03 -20.31 -9.64
N ASN A 441 -5.48 -20.88 -8.53
CA ASN A 441 -5.56 -22.33 -8.36
C ASN A 441 -6.71 -22.98 -9.17
N PHE A 442 -7.81 -22.25 -9.40
CA PHE A 442 -8.95 -22.78 -10.17
C PHE A 442 -8.85 -22.54 -11.68
N ALA A 443 -8.12 -21.50 -12.12
CA ALA A 443 -7.99 -21.15 -13.54
C ALA A 443 -7.19 -22.13 -14.41
N GLN A 444 -6.48 -23.09 -13.80
CA GLN A 444 -5.71 -24.10 -14.54
C GLN A 444 -6.56 -25.29 -15.00
N TYR A 445 -7.78 -25.45 -14.46
CA TYR A 445 -8.60 -26.66 -14.64
C TYR A 445 -10.05 -26.37 -15.06
N LEU A 446 -10.47 -25.11 -15.10
CA LEU A 446 -11.85 -24.71 -15.37
C LEU A 446 -11.88 -23.56 -16.40
N SER A 447 -12.92 -23.55 -17.25
CA SER A 447 -13.08 -22.47 -18.23
C SER A 447 -13.25 -21.10 -17.55
N PRO A 448 -12.83 -19.99 -18.20
CA PRO A 448 -12.91 -18.65 -17.60
C PRO A 448 -14.32 -18.28 -17.10
N ALA A 449 -15.35 -18.69 -17.83
CA ALA A 449 -16.75 -18.49 -17.45
C ALA A 449 -17.14 -19.25 -16.17
N VAL A 450 -16.63 -20.48 -16.00
CA VAL A 450 -16.86 -21.29 -14.81
C VAL A 450 -16.11 -20.74 -13.59
N VAL A 451 -14.87 -20.27 -13.77
CA VAL A 451 -14.08 -19.63 -12.70
C VAL A 451 -14.73 -18.33 -12.21
N GLU A 452 -15.24 -17.51 -13.13
CA GLU A 452 -15.88 -16.25 -12.80
C GLU A 452 -17.20 -16.46 -12.04
N ARG A 453 -17.99 -17.47 -12.42
CA ARG A 453 -19.22 -17.83 -11.71
C ARG A 453 -18.95 -18.45 -10.33
N LEU A 454 -17.94 -19.32 -10.20
CA LEU A 454 -17.47 -19.86 -8.91
C LEU A 454 -16.99 -18.76 -7.94
N ALA A 455 -16.36 -17.70 -8.46
CA ALA A 455 -15.91 -16.57 -7.65
C ALA A 455 -17.04 -15.66 -7.16
N ARG A 456 -18.21 -15.70 -7.81
CA ARG A 456 -19.40 -14.94 -7.44
C ARG A 456 -20.32 -15.69 -6.47
N ASP A 457 -20.16 -17.01 -6.34
CA ASP A 457 -21.01 -17.83 -5.48
C ASP A 457 -20.53 -17.78 -4.00
N PRO A 458 -21.35 -17.32 -3.05
CA PRO A 458 -20.98 -17.23 -1.64
C PRO A 458 -20.79 -18.60 -0.94
N ASN A 459 -21.25 -19.70 -1.54
CA ASN A 459 -21.04 -21.07 -1.05
C ASN A 459 -20.42 -21.95 -2.15
N PRO A 460 -19.08 -22.12 -2.19
CA PRO A 460 -18.46 -22.98 -3.18
C PRO A 460 -18.96 -24.44 -3.05
N PRO A 461 -19.15 -25.17 -4.17
CA PRO A 461 -19.59 -26.56 -4.14
C PRO A 461 -18.64 -27.43 -3.30
N LYS A 462 -19.20 -28.39 -2.55
CA LYS A 462 -18.44 -29.26 -1.66
C LYS A 462 -17.40 -30.03 -2.49
N LEU A 463 -16.12 -29.83 -2.19
CA LEU A 463 -14.98 -30.44 -2.89
C LEU A 463 -14.78 -31.95 -2.57
N GLY A 464 -15.82 -32.66 -2.11
CA GLY A 464 -15.74 -34.04 -1.66
C GLY A 464 -16.91 -34.90 -2.14
N GLY A 465 -16.59 -35.91 -2.95
CA GLY A 465 -17.36 -37.13 -3.24
C GLY A 465 -18.85 -36.95 -3.50
N GLU A 466 -19.22 -36.14 -4.48
CA GLU A 466 -20.62 -35.99 -4.89
C GLU A 466 -20.97 -37.03 -5.96
N GLN A 467 -22.12 -37.69 -5.82
CA GLN A 467 -22.68 -38.49 -6.90
C GLN A 467 -23.52 -37.59 -7.81
N ARG A 468 -23.19 -37.55 -9.09
CA ARG A 468 -23.86 -36.71 -10.07
C ARG A 468 -24.01 -37.41 -11.40
N ASP A 469 -25.14 -37.21 -12.05
CA ASP A 469 -25.36 -37.70 -13.41
C ASP A 469 -24.53 -36.86 -14.39
N MET A 470 -23.69 -37.49 -15.19
CA MET A 470 -22.69 -36.81 -16.00
C MET A 470 -22.51 -37.50 -17.34
N THR A 471 -22.14 -36.73 -18.36
CA THR A 471 -21.69 -37.29 -19.64
C THR A 471 -20.18 -37.30 -19.68
N VAL A 472 -19.60 -38.47 -19.93
CA VAL A 472 -18.16 -38.71 -20.01
C VAL A 472 -17.81 -39.03 -21.46
N MET A 473 -16.70 -38.46 -21.91
CA MET A 473 -16.14 -38.63 -23.25
C MET A 473 -14.70 -39.12 -23.17
N PHE A 474 -14.40 -40.12 -23.99
CA PHE A 474 -13.04 -40.53 -24.32
C PHE A 474 -12.80 -40.28 -25.80
N VAL A 475 -11.61 -39.77 -26.11
CA VAL A 475 -11.13 -39.53 -27.47
C VAL A 475 -9.77 -40.20 -27.59
N ASP A 476 -9.53 -40.97 -28.65
CA ASP A 476 -8.21 -41.57 -28.94
C ASP A 476 -7.86 -41.44 -30.43
N ILE A 477 -6.56 -41.41 -30.73
CA ILE A 477 -6.07 -41.34 -32.12
C ILE A 477 -6.00 -42.75 -32.71
N ALA A 478 -6.77 -43.00 -33.77
CA ALA A 478 -6.78 -44.30 -34.42
C ALA A 478 -5.40 -44.60 -35.05
N GLY A 479 -4.84 -45.76 -34.71
CA GLY A 479 -3.56 -46.22 -35.27
C GLY A 479 -2.33 -45.46 -34.75
N PHE A 480 -2.42 -44.80 -33.59
CA PHE A 480 -1.32 -44.02 -33.01
C PHE A 480 0.00 -44.79 -32.88
N THR A 481 -0.02 -46.08 -32.55
CA THR A 481 1.20 -46.89 -32.49
C THR A 481 1.93 -46.86 -33.84
N THR A 482 1.22 -47.15 -34.94
CA THR A 482 1.80 -47.09 -36.30
C THR A 482 2.22 -45.68 -36.68
N LEU A 483 1.48 -44.65 -36.24
CA LEU A 483 1.86 -43.26 -36.43
C LEU A 483 3.18 -42.94 -35.72
N SER A 484 3.30 -43.26 -34.43
CA SER A 484 4.51 -43.01 -33.63
C SER A 484 5.74 -43.74 -34.18
N GLU A 485 5.56 -44.93 -34.76
CA GLU A 485 6.64 -45.66 -35.43
C GLU A 485 7.19 -44.92 -36.66
N ARG A 486 6.33 -44.25 -37.43
CA ARG A 486 6.75 -43.40 -38.56
C ARG A 486 7.58 -42.19 -38.13
N PHE A 487 7.53 -41.82 -36.85
CA PHE A 487 8.25 -40.71 -36.24
C PHE A 487 9.43 -41.15 -35.33
N LYS A 488 9.86 -42.42 -35.35
CA LYS A 488 11.00 -42.90 -34.53
C LYS A 488 12.29 -42.07 -34.69
N GLY A 489 12.50 -41.43 -35.84
CA GLY A 489 13.64 -40.53 -36.10
C GLY A 489 13.36 -39.03 -35.91
N ASP A 490 12.14 -38.65 -35.49
CA ASP A 490 11.70 -37.26 -35.28
C ASP A 490 10.71 -37.14 -34.08
N PRO A 491 11.21 -37.31 -32.84
CA PRO A 491 10.37 -37.21 -31.64
C PRO A 491 9.77 -35.81 -31.43
N GLU A 492 10.45 -34.77 -31.91
CA GLU A 492 9.97 -33.38 -31.84
C GLU A 492 8.77 -33.16 -32.76
N GLY A 493 8.80 -33.70 -33.99
CA GLY A 493 7.69 -33.68 -34.93
C GLY A 493 6.45 -34.43 -34.41
N LEU A 494 6.64 -35.60 -33.78
CA LEU A 494 5.53 -36.34 -33.16
C LEU A 494 4.90 -35.55 -32.01
N THR A 495 5.73 -34.97 -31.14
CA THR A 495 5.26 -34.16 -30.01
C THR A 495 4.49 -32.93 -30.49
N HIS A 496 4.95 -32.29 -31.57
CA HIS A 496 4.26 -31.16 -32.17
C HIS A 496 2.89 -31.55 -32.77
N LEU A 497 2.84 -32.67 -33.51
CA LEU A 497 1.61 -33.21 -34.09
C LEU A 497 0.57 -33.52 -33.01
N ILE A 498 0.99 -34.20 -31.94
CA ILE A 498 0.12 -34.53 -30.80
C ILE A 498 -0.36 -33.28 -30.08
N ASN A 499 0.50 -32.29 -29.84
CA ASN A 499 0.07 -31.04 -29.24
C ASN A 499 -0.93 -30.27 -30.11
N ARG A 500 -0.78 -30.28 -31.45
CA ARG A 500 -1.76 -29.67 -32.38
C ARG A 500 -3.11 -30.39 -32.30
N PHE A 501 -3.12 -31.71 -32.34
CA PHE A 501 -4.33 -32.52 -32.18
C PHE A 501 -5.01 -32.25 -30.83
N LEU A 502 -4.28 -32.41 -29.72
CA LEU A 502 -4.81 -32.19 -28.38
C LEU A 502 -5.31 -30.76 -28.17
N THR A 503 -4.65 -29.75 -28.77
CA THR A 503 -5.10 -28.35 -28.71
C THR A 503 -6.43 -28.17 -29.44
N ALA A 504 -6.56 -28.72 -30.65
CA ALA A 504 -7.79 -28.64 -31.43
C ALA A 504 -8.96 -29.31 -30.68
N MET A 505 -8.76 -30.53 -30.19
CA MET A 505 -9.80 -31.27 -29.46
C MET A 505 -10.16 -30.58 -28.13
N SER A 506 -9.17 -30.09 -27.38
CA SER A 506 -9.38 -29.39 -26.10
C SER A 506 -10.20 -28.11 -26.25
N ARG A 507 -10.02 -27.40 -27.37
CA ARG A 507 -10.81 -26.20 -27.69
C ARG A 507 -12.28 -26.55 -27.80
N GLU A 508 -12.62 -27.61 -28.55
CA GLU A 508 -14.01 -28.02 -28.77
C GLU A 508 -14.72 -28.46 -27.48
N VAL A 509 -14.01 -29.12 -26.55
CA VAL A 509 -14.52 -29.43 -25.19
C VAL A 509 -14.84 -28.15 -24.43
N ARG A 510 -13.87 -27.23 -24.36
CA ARG A 510 -13.96 -26.04 -23.51
C ARG A 510 -15.01 -25.04 -24.01
N GLU A 511 -15.12 -24.84 -25.32
CA GLU A 511 -16.13 -23.94 -25.92
C GLU A 511 -17.56 -24.41 -25.66
N ARG A 512 -17.75 -25.72 -25.43
CA ARG A 512 -19.05 -26.32 -25.11
C ARG A 512 -19.21 -26.64 -23.62
N GLU A 513 -18.51 -25.88 -22.78
CA GLU A 513 -18.61 -25.94 -21.31
C GLU A 513 -18.23 -27.31 -20.71
N GLY A 514 -17.42 -28.09 -21.41
CA GLY A 514 -16.84 -29.33 -20.87
C GLY A 514 -15.63 -29.07 -19.99
N THR A 515 -15.37 -30.01 -19.08
CA THR A 515 -14.19 -30.03 -18.21
C THR A 515 -13.23 -31.11 -18.69
N LEU A 516 -11.99 -30.72 -18.97
CA LEU A 516 -10.91 -31.65 -19.30
C LEU A 516 -10.38 -32.28 -18.01
N ASP A 517 -10.41 -33.61 -17.92
CA ASP A 517 -9.90 -34.33 -16.75
C ASP A 517 -8.39 -34.54 -16.86
N LYS A 518 -7.97 -35.28 -17.91
CA LYS A 518 -6.55 -35.61 -18.14
C LYS A 518 -6.28 -36.04 -19.58
N TYR A 519 -5.01 -35.95 -19.95
CA TYR A 519 -4.43 -36.59 -21.13
C TYR A 519 -3.82 -37.93 -20.71
N ILE A 520 -4.10 -38.99 -21.47
CA ILE A 520 -3.64 -40.35 -21.22
C ILE A 520 -2.92 -40.84 -22.48
N GLY A 521 -1.65 -40.43 -22.65
CA GLY A 521 -0.89 -40.73 -23.86
C GLY A 521 -1.47 -40.01 -25.09
N ASP A 522 -1.95 -40.80 -26.05
CA ASP A 522 -2.68 -40.43 -27.26
C ASP A 522 -4.18 -40.17 -27.03
N ALA A 523 -4.71 -40.54 -25.86
CA ALA A 523 -6.10 -40.36 -25.50
C ALA A 523 -6.36 -39.11 -24.64
N MET A 524 -7.59 -38.60 -24.71
CA MET A 524 -8.12 -37.49 -23.91
C MET A 524 -9.41 -37.91 -23.20
N MET A 525 -9.55 -37.52 -21.94
CA MET A 525 -10.78 -37.70 -21.15
C MET A 525 -11.40 -36.36 -20.78
N ALA A 526 -12.70 -36.21 -21.04
CA ALA A 526 -13.49 -35.04 -20.71
C ALA A 526 -14.85 -35.42 -20.10
N PHE A 527 -15.45 -34.51 -19.33
CA PHE A 527 -16.78 -34.69 -18.77
C PHE A 527 -17.58 -33.39 -18.70
N TRP A 528 -18.90 -33.51 -18.64
CA TRP A 528 -19.84 -32.40 -18.48
C TRP A 528 -20.69 -32.59 -17.22
N ASN A 529 -21.34 -31.50 -16.76
CA ASN A 529 -22.16 -31.43 -15.54
C ASN A 529 -21.38 -31.39 -14.20
N ALA A 530 -20.07 -31.12 -14.23
CA ALA A 530 -19.31 -30.75 -13.03
C ALA A 530 -18.13 -29.81 -13.37
N PRO A 531 -17.73 -28.89 -12.46
CA PRO A 531 -18.25 -28.69 -11.10
C PRO A 531 -19.64 -28.00 -11.05
N MET A 532 -20.07 -27.41 -12.16
CA MET A 532 -21.35 -26.70 -12.29
C MET A 532 -22.46 -27.63 -12.79
N ASN A 533 -23.71 -27.35 -12.40
CA ASN A 533 -24.89 -28.04 -12.93
C ASN A 533 -25.23 -27.51 -14.33
N ILE A 534 -25.23 -28.39 -15.32
CA ILE A 534 -25.49 -28.15 -16.75
C ILE A 534 -26.59 -29.14 -17.18
N PRO A 535 -27.87 -28.76 -17.18
CA PRO A 535 -28.98 -29.69 -17.45
C PRO A 535 -28.95 -30.36 -18.84
N ASP A 536 -28.36 -29.71 -19.84
CA ASP A 536 -28.24 -30.16 -21.23
C ASP A 536 -26.86 -30.78 -21.54
N HIS A 537 -26.19 -31.33 -20.52
CA HIS A 537 -24.81 -31.83 -20.63
C HIS A 537 -24.59 -32.89 -21.72
N ALA A 538 -25.53 -33.81 -21.92
CA ALA A 538 -25.42 -34.85 -22.95
C ALA A 538 -25.47 -34.26 -24.36
N ALA A 539 -26.36 -33.30 -24.61
CA ALA A 539 -26.47 -32.60 -25.89
C ALA A 539 -25.20 -31.80 -26.21
N ARG A 540 -24.63 -31.12 -25.22
CA ARG A 540 -23.36 -30.39 -25.37
C ARG A 540 -22.18 -31.31 -25.67
N ALA A 541 -22.13 -32.48 -25.02
CA ALA A 541 -21.10 -33.47 -25.28
C ALA A 541 -21.24 -34.07 -26.70
N CYS A 542 -22.45 -34.40 -27.16
CA CYS A 542 -22.71 -34.84 -28.54
C CYS A 542 -22.33 -33.77 -29.57
N ALA A 543 -22.69 -32.50 -29.34
CA ALA A 543 -22.26 -31.39 -30.18
C ALA A 543 -20.74 -31.20 -30.17
N GLY A 544 -20.08 -31.47 -29.03
CA GLY A 544 -18.62 -31.45 -28.91
C GLY A 544 -17.95 -32.53 -29.71
N ALA A 545 -18.47 -33.76 -29.68
CA ALA A 545 -17.95 -34.87 -30.48
C ALA A 545 -18.04 -34.60 -31.98
N LEU A 546 -19.18 -34.10 -32.46
CA LEU A 546 -19.33 -33.76 -33.89
C LEU A 546 -18.38 -32.62 -34.30
N ALA A 547 -18.24 -31.59 -33.47
CA ALA A 547 -17.32 -30.49 -33.73
C ALA A 547 -15.84 -30.91 -33.69
N MET A 548 -15.49 -31.92 -32.88
CA MET A 548 -14.17 -32.54 -32.92
C MET A 548 -13.92 -33.24 -34.25
N VAL A 549 -14.93 -33.93 -34.81
CA VAL A 549 -14.82 -34.57 -36.13
C VAL A 549 -14.57 -33.53 -37.22
N ASP A 550 -15.34 -32.45 -37.22
CA ASP A 550 -15.12 -31.32 -38.13
C ASP A 550 -13.74 -30.65 -37.93
N GLY A 551 -13.36 -30.46 -36.66
CA GLY A 551 -12.06 -29.88 -36.29
C GLY A 551 -10.87 -30.75 -36.70
N LEU A 552 -11.02 -32.08 -36.64
CA LEU A 552 -10.02 -33.02 -37.12
C LEU A 552 -9.93 -33.01 -38.65
N ALA A 553 -11.06 -32.91 -39.36
CA ALA A 553 -11.07 -32.75 -40.81
C ALA A 553 -10.36 -31.46 -41.24
N GLN A 554 -10.60 -30.35 -40.53
CA GLN A 554 -9.87 -29.10 -40.75
C GLN A 554 -8.37 -29.27 -40.51
N LEU A 555 -7.97 -29.89 -39.39
CA LEU A 555 -6.56 -30.13 -39.08
C LEU A 555 -5.89 -31.01 -40.15
N ASN A 556 -6.57 -32.04 -40.63
CA ASN A 556 -6.07 -32.88 -41.72
C ASN A 556 -5.89 -32.11 -43.04
N ASN A 557 -6.79 -31.18 -43.36
CA ASN A 557 -6.65 -30.32 -44.53
C ASN A 557 -5.43 -29.37 -44.40
N GLU A 558 -5.20 -28.83 -43.20
CA GLU A 558 -4.01 -28.01 -42.90
C GLU A 558 -2.72 -28.84 -43.06
N LEU A 559 -2.69 -30.05 -42.47
CA LEU A 559 -1.55 -30.97 -42.58
C LEU A 559 -1.28 -31.38 -44.03
N ALA A 560 -2.33 -31.59 -44.84
CA ALA A 560 -2.19 -31.91 -46.26
C ALA A 560 -1.65 -30.73 -47.08
N ALA A 561 -2.06 -29.49 -46.75
CA ALA A 561 -1.55 -28.29 -47.41
C ALA A 561 -0.07 -28.01 -47.08
N GLU A 562 0.37 -28.36 -45.87
CA GLU A 562 1.76 -28.21 -45.41
C GLU A 562 2.75 -29.20 -46.09
N ALA A 563 2.26 -30.27 -46.73
CA ALA A 563 3.09 -31.33 -47.31
C ALA A 563 3.63 -31.06 -48.74
N GLN A 564 3.33 -29.92 -49.38
CA GLN A 564 3.84 -29.57 -50.72
C GLN A 564 5.17 -28.77 -50.67
N PRO A 565 6.18 -29.05 -51.53
CA PRO A 565 7.53 -28.52 -51.35
C PRO A 565 7.71 -27.06 -51.82
N VAL A 566 8.33 -26.24 -50.96
CA VAL A 566 8.89 -24.91 -51.30
C VAL A 566 10.41 -25.08 -51.54
N LYS A 567 10.92 -24.58 -52.68
CA LYS A 567 12.35 -24.64 -53.08
C LYS A 567 13.24 -23.65 -52.29
N GLY A 568 14.42 -24.11 -51.85
CA GLY A 568 15.67 -23.32 -51.90
C GLY A 568 16.54 -23.16 -50.62
N ALA A 569 17.87 -23.37 -50.80
CA ALA A 569 19.07 -23.02 -49.98
C ALA A 569 19.35 -23.85 -48.70
N GLY A 570 20.52 -24.49 -48.43
CA GLY A 570 21.95 -24.17 -48.63
C GLY A 570 22.47 -23.37 -47.40
N THR A 571 23.46 -23.73 -46.56
CA THR A 571 24.86 -24.16 -46.79
C THR A 571 25.67 -24.48 -45.49
N THR A 572 26.56 -25.49 -45.59
CA THR A 572 27.97 -25.71 -45.10
C THR A 572 28.53 -25.35 -43.69
N ALA A 573 29.38 -26.28 -43.20
CA ALA A 573 30.13 -26.30 -41.94
C ALA A 573 31.67 -26.13 -42.09
N SER A 574 32.39 -25.80 -41.00
CA SER A 574 33.86 -25.95 -40.87
C SER A 574 34.26 -26.29 -39.41
N GLY A 575 35.27 -27.16 -39.21
CA GLY A 575 35.67 -27.71 -37.90
C GLY A 575 37.20 -27.70 -37.64
N ALA A 576 37.58 -27.76 -36.36
CA ALA A 576 38.94 -27.68 -35.82
C ALA A 576 39.67 -29.05 -35.74
N PRO A 577 41.03 -29.09 -35.64
CA PRO A 577 41.83 -30.31 -35.79
C PRO A 577 41.78 -31.31 -34.61
N GLN A 578 41.89 -32.59 -34.94
CA GLN A 578 41.52 -33.76 -34.12
C GLN A 578 42.42 -34.02 -32.88
N SER A 579 43.69 -33.60 -32.90
CA SER A 579 44.62 -33.79 -31.76
C SER A 579 44.26 -32.96 -30.53
N GLN A 580 43.51 -31.87 -30.72
CA GLN A 580 43.10 -30.98 -29.62
C GLN A 580 41.89 -31.54 -28.85
N ILE A 581 41.10 -32.42 -29.48
CA ILE A 581 39.92 -33.05 -28.89
C ILE A 581 40.31 -34.17 -27.92
N GLU A 582 41.29 -35.00 -28.25
CA GLU A 582 41.72 -36.11 -27.39
C GLU A 582 42.23 -35.62 -26.02
N GLN A 583 42.93 -34.49 -26.00
CA GLN A 583 43.39 -33.87 -24.75
C GLN A 583 42.22 -33.26 -23.94
N LEU A 584 41.24 -32.65 -24.62
CA LEU A 584 40.01 -32.15 -23.99
C LEU A 584 39.16 -33.28 -23.39
N GLU A 585 39.14 -34.46 -24.00
CA GLU A 585 38.44 -35.64 -23.48
C GLU A 585 39.08 -36.17 -22.19
N SER A 586 40.41 -36.25 -22.15
CA SER A 586 41.17 -36.62 -20.94
C SER A 586 40.92 -35.62 -19.79
N ASP A 587 41.06 -34.32 -20.06
CA ASP A 587 40.87 -33.27 -19.05
C ASP A 587 39.41 -33.19 -18.56
N ALA A 588 38.44 -33.45 -19.44
CA ALA A 588 37.03 -33.52 -19.08
C ALA A 588 36.70 -34.72 -18.18
N GLN A 589 37.33 -35.88 -18.43
CA GLN A 589 37.19 -37.08 -17.58
C GLN A 589 37.84 -36.89 -16.21
N ASN A 590 38.93 -36.13 -16.13
CA ASN A 590 39.58 -35.75 -14.87
C ASN A 590 38.83 -34.67 -14.07
N GLY A 591 37.65 -34.24 -14.53
CA GLY A 591 36.79 -33.34 -13.77
C GLY A 591 37.12 -31.85 -13.93
N ILE A 592 37.84 -31.44 -14.98
CA ILE A 592 38.13 -30.02 -15.21
C ILE A 592 36.91 -29.35 -15.88
N ALA A 593 36.15 -28.54 -15.14
CA ALA A 593 34.91 -27.90 -15.61
C ALA A 593 35.08 -27.10 -16.93
N GLN A 594 36.21 -26.42 -17.11
CA GLN A 594 36.50 -25.69 -18.34
C GLN A 594 36.63 -26.62 -19.55
N ALA A 595 37.31 -27.76 -19.39
CA ALA A 595 37.49 -28.76 -20.45
C ALA A 595 36.15 -29.42 -20.79
N GLN A 596 35.34 -29.74 -19.77
CA GLN A 596 33.98 -30.28 -19.95
C GLN A 596 33.07 -29.32 -20.73
N TYR A 597 33.14 -28.00 -20.46
CA TYR A 597 32.37 -27.01 -21.23
C TYR A 597 32.83 -26.89 -22.68
N GLN A 598 34.15 -26.91 -22.94
CA GLN A 598 34.68 -26.85 -24.32
C GLN A 598 34.40 -28.13 -25.10
N LEU A 599 34.46 -29.29 -24.44
CA LEU A 599 34.10 -30.57 -25.04
C LEU A 599 32.60 -30.65 -25.34
N ALA A 600 31.75 -30.15 -24.44
CA ALA A 600 30.31 -30.02 -24.69
C ALA A 600 30.02 -29.15 -25.92
N LYS A 601 30.81 -28.08 -26.12
CA LYS A 601 30.73 -27.22 -27.30
C LYS A 601 31.19 -27.94 -28.57
N ALA A 602 32.28 -28.71 -28.50
CA ALA A 602 32.77 -29.49 -29.63
C ALA A 602 31.74 -30.54 -30.10
N TYR A 603 31.12 -31.29 -29.18
CA TYR A 603 30.04 -32.24 -29.49
C TYR A 603 28.75 -31.57 -29.98
N ARG A 604 28.50 -30.32 -29.58
CA ARG A 604 27.37 -29.53 -30.08
C ARG A 604 27.62 -29.04 -31.51
N ASP A 605 28.84 -28.61 -31.81
CA ASP A 605 29.18 -27.94 -33.08
C ASP A 605 29.77 -28.91 -34.12
N GLY A 606 30.01 -30.18 -33.74
CA GLY A 606 30.63 -31.20 -34.60
C GLY A 606 32.11 -30.90 -34.91
N ALA A 607 32.77 -30.11 -34.06
CA ALA A 607 34.14 -29.65 -34.29
C ALA A 607 35.14 -30.69 -33.79
N GLY A 608 35.65 -31.54 -34.69
CA GLY A 608 36.63 -32.59 -34.40
C GLY A 608 36.05 -33.85 -33.73
N VAL A 609 34.75 -33.88 -33.45
CA VAL A 609 33.96 -35.04 -32.95
C VAL A 609 32.63 -35.16 -33.68
N THR A 610 32.07 -36.36 -33.74
CA THR A 610 30.72 -36.58 -34.29
C THR A 610 29.70 -35.84 -33.41
N GLN A 611 28.88 -35.00 -34.03
CA GLN A 611 27.91 -34.18 -33.32
C GLN A 611 26.95 -35.06 -32.51
N SER A 612 26.85 -34.79 -31.20
CA SER A 612 25.94 -35.52 -30.31
C SER A 612 25.37 -34.56 -29.28
N VAL A 613 24.06 -34.33 -29.38
CA VAL A 613 23.32 -33.46 -28.47
C VAL A 613 23.30 -34.01 -27.05
N GLU A 614 23.17 -35.32 -26.91
CA GLU A 614 23.12 -36.00 -25.62
C GLU A 614 24.49 -35.94 -24.91
N THR A 615 25.58 -36.26 -25.63
CA THR A 615 26.94 -36.19 -25.07
C THR A 615 27.32 -34.75 -24.73
N ALA A 616 26.94 -33.79 -25.59
CA ALA A 616 27.11 -32.37 -25.33
C ALA A 616 26.37 -31.92 -24.06
N LEU A 617 25.14 -32.39 -23.85
CA LEU A 617 24.35 -32.06 -22.66
C LEU A 617 24.89 -32.69 -21.38
N ARG A 618 25.39 -33.93 -21.45
CA ARG A 618 26.01 -34.59 -20.31
C ARG A 618 27.22 -33.81 -19.80
N TRP A 619 28.12 -33.43 -20.71
CA TRP A 619 29.30 -32.63 -20.35
C TRP A 619 28.94 -31.19 -19.96
N LEU A 620 27.93 -30.59 -20.59
CA LEU A 620 27.43 -29.26 -20.23
C LEU A 620 26.85 -29.25 -18.81
N ARG A 621 26.12 -30.30 -18.43
CA ARG A 621 25.57 -30.43 -17.08
C ARG A 621 26.66 -30.70 -16.04
N ALA A 622 27.60 -31.59 -16.34
CA ALA A 622 28.76 -31.83 -15.48
C ALA A 622 29.56 -30.55 -15.18
N ALA A 623 29.76 -29.68 -16.18
CA ALA A 623 30.41 -28.38 -15.99
C ALA A 623 29.54 -27.38 -15.22
N ALA A 624 28.21 -27.38 -15.45
CA ALA A 624 27.27 -26.50 -14.75
C ALA A 624 27.14 -26.83 -13.25
N ASP A 625 27.12 -28.13 -12.93
CA ASP A 625 27.05 -28.65 -11.55
C ASP A 625 28.31 -28.30 -10.75
N GLN A 626 29.46 -28.16 -11.42
CA GLN A 626 30.72 -27.72 -10.82
C GLN A 626 30.86 -26.19 -10.69
N GLY A 627 29.87 -25.43 -11.11
CA GLY A 627 29.87 -23.98 -10.92
C GLY A 627 30.41 -23.17 -12.10
N ASP A 628 30.59 -23.71 -13.30
CA ASP A 628 30.97 -22.89 -14.46
C ASP A 628 29.78 -22.03 -14.95
N ALA A 629 29.89 -20.72 -14.78
CA ALA A 629 28.83 -19.77 -15.09
C ALA A 629 28.37 -19.81 -16.56
N ARG A 630 29.25 -20.15 -17.52
CA ARG A 630 28.89 -20.26 -18.94
C ARG A 630 28.14 -21.54 -19.22
N ALA A 631 28.52 -22.63 -18.57
CA ALA A 631 27.80 -23.90 -18.63
C ALA A 631 26.40 -23.78 -18.01
N GLN A 632 26.28 -23.16 -16.84
CA GLN A 632 24.99 -22.91 -16.17
C GLN A 632 24.05 -22.03 -17.01
N ARG A 633 24.57 -20.93 -17.58
CA ARG A 633 23.78 -20.06 -18.47
C ARG A 633 23.29 -20.82 -19.71
N ASN A 634 24.18 -21.59 -20.35
CA ASN A 634 23.80 -22.36 -21.54
C ASN A 634 22.82 -23.48 -21.20
N LEU A 635 22.98 -24.16 -20.07
CA LEU A 635 22.04 -25.20 -19.63
C LEU A 635 20.65 -24.61 -19.31
N GLY A 636 20.61 -23.47 -18.61
CA GLY A 636 19.37 -22.74 -18.36
C GLY A 636 18.68 -22.29 -19.66
N LEU A 637 19.44 -21.78 -20.64
CA LEU A 637 18.89 -21.46 -21.96
C LEU A 637 18.40 -22.71 -22.73
N ARG A 638 18.98 -23.89 -22.49
CA ARG A 638 18.49 -25.15 -23.08
C ARG A 638 17.18 -25.59 -22.43
N TYR A 639 16.99 -25.39 -21.12
CA TYR A 639 15.68 -25.57 -20.47
C TYR A 639 14.63 -24.55 -20.93
N VAL A 640 15.00 -23.30 -21.24
CA VAL A 640 14.06 -22.33 -21.84
C VAL A 640 13.67 -22.75 -23.26
N ARG A 641 14.64 -23.19 -24.05
CA ARG A 641 14.46 -23.46 -25.49
C ARG A 641 13.96 -24.87 -25.78
N GLY A 642 14.15 -25.81 -24.86
CA GLY A 642 13.83 -27.22 -25.03
C GLY A 642 14.87 -28.00 -25.83
N ASN A 643 16.06 -27.44 -26.06
CA ASN A 643 17.03 -28.01 -27.01
C ASN A 643 17.76 -29.18 -26.34
N GLY A 644 17.27 -30.41 -26.53
CA GLY A 644 17.83 -31.66 -25.99
C GLY A 644 17.57 -31.90 -24.49
N VAL A 645 16.94 -30.96 -23.79
CA VAL A 645 16.34 -31.16 -22.45
C VAL A 645 14.89 -30.67 -22.50
N PRO A 646 13.95 -31.30 -21.78
CA PRO A 646 12.56 -30.85 -21.74
C PRO A 646 12.48 -29.40 -21.28
N LYS A 647 11.52 -28.64 -21.83
CA LYS A 647 11.30 -27.28 -21.36
C LYS A 647 10.84 -27.30 -19.92
N ASP A 648 11.60 -26.64 -19.06
CA ASP A 648 11.29 -26.51 -17.65
C ASP A 648 11.66 -25.11 -17.19
N ASP A 649 10.66 -24.25 -17.07
CA ASP A 649 10.84 -22.86 -16.68
C ASP A 649 11.42 -22.72 -15.27
N ARG A 650 11.23 -23.71 -14.39
CA ARG A 650 11.76 -23.67 -13.02
C ARG A 650 13.25 -24.01 -13.01
N GLU A 651 13.64 -25.07 -13.70
CA GLU A 651 15.05 -25.43 -13.89
C GLU A 651 15.78 -24.33 -14.68
N ALA A 652 15.16 -23.80 -15.73
CA ALA A 652 15.68 -22.66 -16.48
C ALA A 652 15.95 -21.45 -15.57
N LEU A 653 14.97 -21.06 -14.74
CA LEU A 653 15.11 -19.92 -13.83
C LEU A 653 16.17 -20.20 -12.77
N PHE A 654 16.24 -21.43 -12.26
CA PHE A 654 17.26 -21.86 -11.31
C PHE A 654 18.68 -21.71 -11.90
N TRP A 655 18.97 -22.33 -13.04
CA TRP A 655 20.29 -22.29 -13.67
C TRP A 655 20.68 -20.90 -14.18
N LEU A 656 19.74 -20.12 -14.74
CA LEU A 656 20.00 -18.75 -15.18
C LEU A 656 20.26 -17.81 -14.00
N SER A 657 19.55 -17.97 -12.89
CA SER A 657 19.77 -17.15 -11.69
C SER A 657 21.10 -17.45 -11.00
N LEU A 658 21.54 -18.71 -11.01
CA LEU A 658 22.82 -19.13 -10.46
C LEU A 658 24.00 -18.58 -11.28
N ALA A 659 23.90 -18.67 -12.61
CA ALA A 659 24.87 -18.08 -13.54
C ALA A 659 24.95 -16.55 -13.41
N GLN A 660 23.79 -15.89 -13.25
CA GLN A 660 23.70 -14.45 -13.10
C GLN A 660 24.35 -13.98 -11.79
N ARG A 661 24.12 -14.66 -10.65
CA ARG A 661 24.79 -14.32 -9.38
C ARG A 661 26.31 -14.45 -9.43
N GLN A 662 26.83 -15.42 -10.17
CA GLN A 662 28.28 -15.58 -10.36
C GLN A 662 28.87 -14.52 -11.31
N LEU A 663 28.13 -14.10 -12.33
CA LEU A 663 28.48 -12.95 -13.17
C LEU A 663 28.41 -11.62 -12.39
N ASP A 664 27.42 -11.51 -11.49
CA ASP A 664 27.21 -10.37 -10.59
C ASP A 664 28.33 -10.30 -9.52
N ALA A 665 28.88 -11.45 -9.09
CA ALA A 665 30.05 -11.54 -8.21
C ALA A 665 31.38 -11.17 -8.89
N VAL A 666 31.42 -11.14 -10.23
CA VAL A 666 32.56 -10.65 -11.03
C VAL A 666 32.37 -9.18 -11.43
N THR A 667 31.18 -8.59 -11.22
CA THR A 667 30.89 -7.18 -11.57
C THR A 667 30.90 -6.28 -10.32
N ALA A 668 32.05 -6.23 -9.67
CA ALA A 668 32.50 -5.04 -8.94
C ALA A 668 33.03 -3.92 -9.88
N ASP A 669 32.92 -4.09 -11.20
CA ASP A 669 33.39 -3.10 -12.18
C ASP A 669 32.34 -2.91 -13.30
N ARG A 670 31.29 -2.14 -12.98
CA ARG A 670 29.97 -2.16 -13.63
C ARG A 670 29.69 -0.94 -14.52
N ASP A 671 30.70 -0.21 -14.99
CA ASP A 671 30.45 1.03 -15.77
C ASP A 671 30.61 0.90 -17.29
N ALA A 672 31.09 -0.24 -17.82
CA ALA A 672 31.30 -0.39 -19.28
C ALA A 672 30.17 -1.12 -20.06
N ALA A 673 29.26 -1.83 -19.37
CA ALA A 673 28.27 -2.68 -20.03
C ALA A 673 26.88 -2.04 -20.18
N GLN A 674 26.64 -0.90 -19.50
CA GLN A 674 25.31 -0.30 -19.40
C GLN A 674 24.89 0.52 -20.64
N HIS A 675 25.78 0.65 -21.64
CA HIS A 675 25.51 1.38 -22.88
C HIS A 675 25.08 0.50 -24.07
N ARG A 676 24.81 -0.81 -23.89
CA ARG A 676 24.61 -1.74 -25.02
C ARG A 676 23.29 -2.50 -25.12
N LEU A 677 22.35 -2.41 -24.17
CA LEU A 677 21.08 -3.15 -24.27
C LEU A 677 19.89 -2.33 -23.77
N GLY A 678 19.29 -1.56 -24.69
CA GLY A 678 18.03 -0.84 -24.48
C GLY A 678 16.83 -1.63 -25.00
N SER A 679 15.76 -1.66 -24.19
CA SER A 679 14.32 -1.75 -24.52
C SER A 679 13.80 -2.58 -25.72
N THR A 680 14.57 -3.50 -26.29
CA THR A 680 14.19 -4.20 -27.52
C THR A 680 13.67 -5.61 -27.30
N ASP A 681 13.83 -6.22 -26.12
CA ASP A 681 13.60 -7.66 -25.98
C ASP A 681 12.13 -8.09 -25.82
N VAL A 682 11.24 -7.28 -25.26
CA VAL A 682 9.82 -7.72 -25.12
C VAL A 682 9.07 -7.58 -26.45
N ASP A 683 9.31 -6.50 -27.19
CA ASP A 683 8.71 -6.28 -28.50
C ASP A 683 9.38 -7.12 -29.59
N ALA A 684 10.69 -7.40 -29.50
CA ALA A 684 11.34 -8.37 -30.38
C ALA A 684 10.92 -9.82 -30.06
N VAL A 685 10.62 -10.16 -28.80
CA VAL A 685 10.05 -11.48 -28.44
C VAL A 685 8.63 -11.60 -28.97
N ASN A 686 7.78 -10.58 -28.81
CA ASN A 686 6.41 -10.60 -29.34
C ASN A 686 6.38 -10.59 -30.88
N ALA A 687 7.27 -9.84 -31.54
CA ALA A 687 7.42 -9.86 -32.99
C ALA A 687 8.00 -11.19 -33.51
N ARG A 688 8.87 -11.88 -32.74
CA ARG A 688 9.42 -13.20 -33.11
C ARG A 688 8.48 -14.36 -32.79
N VAL A 689 7.60 -14.21 -31.81
CA VAL A 689 6.46 -15.12 -31.56
C VAL A 689 5.41 -14.95 -32.65
N ALA A 690 5.12 -13.72 -33.08
CA ALA A 690 4.24 -13.44 -34.21
C ALA A 690 4.85 -13.86 -35.57
N ALA A 691 6.18 -13.88 -35.68
CA ALA A 691 6.92 -14.34 -36.86
C ALA A 691 7.34 -15.83 -36.80
N TRP A 692 7.05 -16.55 -35.72
CA TRP A 692 7.36 -17.97 -35.60
C TRP A 692 6.36 -18.76 -36.46
N LYS A 693 6.84 -19.26 -37.61
CA LYS A 693 6.15 -20.29 -38.38
C LYS A 693 6.64 -21.66 -37.90
N PRO A 694 5.75 -22.63 -37.65
CA PRO A 694 6.18 -23.97 -37.28
C PRO A 694 7.10 -24.54 -38.35
N SER A 695 8.16 -25.23 -37.93
CA SER A 695 8.94 -26.09 -38.83
C SER A 695 7.96 -27.03 -39.51
N ALA A 696 7.85 -26.91 -40.84
CA ALA A 696 6.96 -27.73 -41.65
C ALA A 696 7.11 -29.20 -41.23
N ILE A 697 6.00 -29.89 -41.03
CA ILE A 697 5.97 -31.35 -40.98
C ILE A 697 6.43 -31.78 -42.38
N GLY A 698 7.75 -31.93 -42.55
CA GLY A 698 8.36 -31.96 -43.87
C GLY A 698 7.72 -33.01 -44.76
N SER A 699 7.23 -32.61 -45.94
CA SER A 699 6.79 -33.43 -47.10
C SER A 699 6.07 -34.76 -46.83
N ARG A 700 5.47 -34.96 -45.66
CA ARG A 700 4.79 -36.21 -45.27
C ARG A 700 3.30 -35.92 -45.22
N ALA A 701 2.56 -36.47 -46.19
CA ALA A 701 1.11 -36.47 -46.13
C ALA A 701 0.65 -37.36 -44.96
N ILE A 702 0.21 -36.73 -43.87
CA ILE A 702 -0.29 -37.41 -42.67
C ILE A 702 -1.79 -37.11 -42.58
N ARG A 703 -2.58 -38.17 -42.49
CA ARG A 703 -4.00 -38.11 -42.18
C ARG A 703 -4.21 -38.75 -40.82
N LEU A 704 -4.81 -38.01 -39.89
CA LEU A 704 -5.20 -38.46 -38.57
C LEU A 704 -6.66 -38.94 -38.60
N GLU A 705 -6.91 -40.00 -37.86
CA GLU A 705 -8.25 -40.54 -37.59
C GLU A 705 -8.41 -40.63 -36.07
N MET A 706 -9.66 -40.57 -35.57
CA MET A 706 -9.92 -40.64 -34.13
C MET A 706 -11.17 -41.46 -33.85
N GLY A 707 -11.19 -42.07 -32.66
CA GLY A 707 -12.38 -42.65 -32.07
C GLY A 707 -12.90 -41.79 -30.93
N ILE A 708 -14.22 -41.61 -30.84
CA ILE A 708 -14.87 -40.96 -29.71
C ILE A 708 -15.94 -41.87 -29.10
N GLY A 709 -15.87 -42.07 -27.78
CA GLY A 709 -16.88 -42.80 -27.01
C GLY A 709 -17.57 -41.90 -25.99
N LEU A 710 -18.91 -41.85 -26.02
CA LEU A 710 -19.71 -41.09 -25.04
C LEU A 710 -20.68 -41.98 -24.26
N ASN A 711 -20.69 -41.80 -22.94
CA ASN A 711 -21.67 -42.43 -22.07
C ASN A 711 -22.19 -41.46 -21.01
N THR A 712 -23.48 -41.56 -20.71
CA THR A 712 -24.16 -40.75 -19.70
C THR A 712 -24.62 -41.65 -18.56
N GLY A 713 -24.32 -41.24 -17.33
CA GLY A 713 -24.79 -41.94 -16.14
C GLY A 713 -24.22 -41.38 -14.84
N LEU A 714 -24.69 -41.96 -13.74
CA LEU A 714 -24.32 -41.54 -12.38
C LEU A 714 -22.84 -41.83 -12.08
N CYS A 715 -22.06 -40.77 -11.89
CA CYS A 715 -20.65 -40.82 -11.57
C CYS A 715 -20.35 -40.23 -10.19
N LEU A 716 -19.22 -40.64 -9.58
CA LEU A 716 -18.66 -39.98 -8.40
C LEU A 716 -17.65 -38.92 -8.85
N VAL A 717 -17.85 -37.67 -8.45
CA VAL A 717 -16.97 -36.54 -8.78
C VAL A 717 -16.38 -35.89 -7.53
N GLY A 718 -15.10 -35.54 -7.57
CA GLY A 718 -14.44 -34.86 -6.46
C GLY A 718 -12.92 -34.80 -6.60
N ASN A 719 -12.25 -34.35 -5.53
CA ASN A 719 -10.79 -34.40 -5.46
C ASN A 719 -10.32 -35.84 -5.24
N LEU A 720 -9.65 -36.41 -6.25
CA LEU A 720 -9.15 -37.78 -6.27
C LEU A 720 -7.63 -37.75 -6.40
N GLY A 721 -6.91 -38.50 -5.56
CA GLY A 721 -5.45 -38.54 -5.58
C GLY A 721 -4.81 -38.92 -4.25
N SER A 722 -3.49 -38.73 -4.16
CA SER A 722 -2.71 -38.96 -2.94
C SER A 722 -2.48 -37.64 -2.19
N LYS A 723 -1.99 -37.70 -0.94
CA LYS A 723 -1.59 -36.52 -0.16
C LYS A 723 -0.56 -35.60 -0.85
N TYR A 724 0.08 -36.06 -1.93
CA TYR A 724 1.09 -35.32 -2.68
C TYR A 724 0.58 -34.79 -4.05
N LEU A 725 -0.53 -35.33 -4.56
CA LEU A 725 -1.09 -34.97 -5.86
C LEU A 725 -2.59 -35.28 -5.89
N PHE A 726 -3.42 -34.24 -6.04
CA PHE A 726 -4.88 -34.34 -6.13
C PHE A 726 -5.36 -33.70 -7.43
N ASN A 727 -6.25 -34.38 -8.15
CA ASN A 727 -6.95 -33.86 -9.33
C ASN A 727 -8.46 -33.88 -9.07
N TYR A 728 -9.18 -32.84 -9.50
CA TYR A 728 -10.65 -32.89 -9.53
C TYR A 728 -11.07 -33.74 -10.73
N SER A 729 -11.55 -34.95 -10.47
CA SER A 729 -11.73 -36.00 -11.48
C SER A 729 -13.02 -36.79 -11.19
N VAL A 730 -13.39 -37.67 -12.11
CA VAL A 730 -14.62 -38.45 -12.08
C VAL A 730 -14.30 -39.95 -12.13
N MET A 731 -15.05 -40.76 -11.37
CA MET A 731 -14.93 -42.22 -11.36
C MET A 731 -16.31 -42.88 -11.34
N GLY A 732 -16.39 -44.08 -11.91
CA GLY A 732 -17.60 -44.90 -11.88
C GLY A 732 -17.74 -45.78 -13.12
N ASP A 733 -18.73 -46.67 -13.10
CA ASP A 733 -19.06 -47.53 -14.24
C ASP A 733 -19.32 -46.75 -15.54
N PRO A 734 -19.94 -45.56 -15.53
CA PRO A 734 -20.14 -44.81 -16.77
C PRO A 734 -18.84 -44.39 -17.46
N VAL A 735 -17.77 -44.12 -16.70
CA VAL A 735 -16.44 -43.77 -17.22
C VAL A 735 -15.83 -44.97 -17.97
N ASN A 736 -15.93 -46.15 -17.35
CA ASN A 736 -15.43 -47.40 -17.94
C ASN A 736 -16.18 -47.76 -19.23
N LEU A 737 -17.49 -47.51 -19.29
CA LEU A 737 -18.27 -47.74 -20.49
C LEU A 737 -17.86 -46.77 -21.60
N ALA A 738 -17.73 -45.46 -21.33
CA ALA A 738 -17.31 -44.47 -22.34
C ALA A 738 -15.97 -44.84 -23.01
N SER A 739 -14.96 -45.21 -22.21
CA SER A 739 -13.65 -45.64 -22.73
C SER A 739 -13.74 -46.91 -23.60
N ARG A 740 -14.66 -47.83 -23.30
CA ARG A 740 -14.86 -49.03 -24.11
C ARG A 740 -15.61 -48.75 -25.40
N LEU A 741 -16.58 -47.83 -25.37
CA LEU A 741 -17.29 -47.40 -26.57
C LEU A 741 -16.34 -46.72 -27.57
N GLU A 742 -15.41 -45.92 -27.05
CA GLU A 742 -14.32 -45.34 -27.85
C GLU A 742 -13.55 -46.48 -28.55
N ALA A 743 -13.04 -47.47 -27.82
CA ALA A 743 -12.30 -48.58 -28.41
C ALA A 743 -13.10 -49.41 -29.45
N GLN A 744 -14.44 -49.40 -29.39
CA GLN A 744 -15.30 -50.09 -30.37
C GLN A 744 -15.46 -49.33 -31.69
N THR A 745 -15.15 -48.02 -31.74
CA THR A 745 -15.20 -47.20 -32.98
C THR A 745 -14.48 -47.88 -34.13
N ARG A 746 -13.27 -48.42 -33.86
CA ARG A 746 -12.46 -49.18 -34.81
C ARG A 746 -13.08 -50.50 -35.27
N THR A 747 -13.84 -51.18 -34.41
CA THR A 747 -14.50 -52.45 -34.77
C THR A 747 -15.65 -52.22 -35.73
N TYR A 748 -16.42 -51.14 -35.52
CA TYR A 748 -17.59 -50.79 -36.32
C TYR A 748 -17.29 -49.82 -37.48
N GLY A 749 -16.08 -49.26 -37.53
CA GLY A 749 -15.63 -48.34 -38.56
C GLY A 749 -16.37 -47.01 -38.57
N VAL A 750 -16.63 -46.44 -37.38
CA VAL A 750 -17.34 -45.15 -37.21
C VAL A 750 -16.57 -44.24 -36.25
N ASP A 751 -16.62 -42.92 -36.46
CA ASP A 751 -15.83 -41.96 -35.66
C ASP A 751 -16.35 -41.77 -34.23
N VAL A 752 -17.68 -41.85 -34.03
CA VAL A 752 -18.31 -41.54 -32.74
C VAL A 752 -19.34 -42.60 -32.35
N ILE A 753 -19.13 -43.26 -31.21
CA ILE A 753 -20.09 -44.19 -30.60
C ILE A 753 -20.68 -43.60 -29.32
N VAL A 754 -21.99 -43.64 -29.20
CA VAL A 754 -22.74 -43.23 -28.01
C VAL A 754 -23.55 -44.37 -27.42
N SER A 755 -23.64 -44.40 -26.09
CA SER A 755 -24.53 -45.32 -25.36
C SER A 755 -26.02 -45.00 -25.58
N GLU A 756 -26.88 -45.97 -25.28
CA GLU A 756 -28.33 -45.77 -25.22
C GLU A 756 -28.75 -44.66 -24.26
N THR A 757 -28.09 -44.54 -23.10
CA THR A 757 -28.39 -43.49 -22.12
C THR A 757 -28.01 -42.10 -22.63
N THR A 758 -26.88 -41.95 -23.32
CA THR A 758 -26.52 -40.69 -23.98
C THR A 758 -27.51 -40.34 -25.08
N ARG A 759 -27.92 -41.31 -25.92
CA ARG A 759 -28.92 -41.10 -26.98
C ARG A 759 -30.28 -40.71 -26.42
N ALA A 760 -30.70 -41.30 -25.30
CA ALA A 760 -31.94 -40.92 -24.62
C ALA A 760 -31.87 -39.52 -23.99
N ALA A 761 -30.70 -39.12 -23.46
CA ALA A 761 -30.48 -37.79 -22.90
C ALA A 761 -30.29 -36.69 -23.97
N ALA A 762 -30.01 -37.06 -25.23
CA ALA A 762 -29.84 -36.16 -26.36
C ALA A 762 -30.59 -36.66 -27.61
N PRO A 763 -31.94 -36.73 -27.57
CA PRO A 763 -32.73 -37.41 -28.60
C PRO A 763 -32.76 -36.68 -29.96
N GLY A 764 -32.40 -35.40 -30.00
CA GLY A 764 -32.42 -34.59 -31.22
C GLY A 764 -31.29 -34.87 -32.21
N PHE A 765 -30.26 -35.65 -31.85
CA PHE A 765 -29.13 -35.91 -32.73
C PHE A 765 -29.35 -37.12 -33.67
N ALA A 766 -28.66 -37.11 -34.81
CA ALA A 766 -28.73 -38.18 -35.81
C ALA A 766 -27.96 -39.41 -35.33
N CYS A 767 -28.64 -40.31 -34.62
CA CYS A 767 -28.05 -41.52 -34.07
C CYS A 767 -28.56 -42.78 -34.79
N LEU A 768 -27.65 -43.62 -35.29
CA LEU A 768 -27.97 -44.89 -35.95
C LEU A 768 -27.57 -46.06 -35.05
N GLU A 769 -28.46 -47.02 -34.82
CA GLU A 769 -28.14 -48.21 -34.00
C GLU A 769 -27.05 -49.03 -34.69
N LEU A 770 -25.99 -49.40 -33.96
CA LEU A 770 -24.89 -50.18 -34.51
C LEU A 770 -25.04 -51.66 -34.17
N ASP A 771 -25.21 -51.97 -32.89
CA ASP A 771 -25.20 -53.34 -32.38
C ASP A 771 -25.70 -53.40 -30.93
N LEU A 772 -25.90 -54.63 -30.45
CA LEU A 772 -26.11 -54.96 -29.05
C LEU A 772 -24.87 -55.70 -28.53
N ILE A 773 -24.02 -55.03 -27.73
CA ILE A 773 -22.73 -55.58 -27.30
C ILE A 773 -22.76 -56.06 -25.84
N ALA A 774 -22.25 -57.26 -25.59
CA ALA A 774 -21.97 -57.73 -24.23
C ALA A 774 -20.58 -57.24 -23.81
N VAL A 775 -20.55 -56.25 -22.93
CA VAL A 775 -19.30 -55.68 -22.44
C VAL A 775 -18.79 -56.54 -21.27
N LYS A 776 -17.56 -57.05 -21.36
CA LYS A 776 -16.91 -57.87 -20.33
C LYS A 776 -16.97 -57.20 -18.95
N GLY A 777 -17.79 -57.74 -18.04
CA GLY A 777 -18.02 -57.20 -16.69
C GLY A 777 -19.46 -56.78 -16.38
N LYS A 778 -20.37 -56.76 -17.36
CA LYS A 778 -21.83 -56.63 -17.15
C LYS A 778 -22.57 -57.88 -17.61
N THR A 779 -23.63 -58.25 -16.90
CA THR A 779 -24.55 -59.36 -17.23
C THR A 779 -25.54 -59.01 -18.34
N GLU A 780 -25.75 -57.72 -18.61
CA GLU A 780 -26.72 -57.21 -19.59
C GLU A 780 -26.00 -56.56 -20.79
N ALA A 781 -26.47 -56.86 -22.00
CA ALA A 781 -25.92 -56.29 -23.22
C ALA A 781 -26.33 -54.82 -23.39
N VAL A 782 -25.42 -53.99 -23.87
CA VAL A 782 -25.63 -52.54 -24.05
C VAL A 782 -25.86 -52.24 -25.52
N ARG A 783 -26.94 -51.53 -25.83
CA ARG A 783 -27.20 -51.04 -27.18
C ARG A 783 -26.35 -49.80 -27.45
N ILE A 784 -25.67 -49.81 -28.59
CA ILE A 784 -24.75 -48.73 -28.98
C ILE A 784 -25.18 -48.10 -30.30
N PHE A 785 -24.88 -46.82 -30.46
CA PHE A 785 -25.30 -46.01 -31.60
C PHE A 785 -24.12 -45.25 -32.18
N ALA A 786 -24.06 -45.10 -33.50
CA ALA A 786 -23.19 -44.13 -34.15
C ALA A 786 -23.85 -42.76 -34.11
N LEU A 787 -23.11 -41.74 -33.68
CA LEU A 787 -23.52 -40.34 -33.78
C LEU A 787 -23.04 -39.77 -35.11
N LEU A 788 -23.95 -39.58 -36.06
CA LEU A 788 -23.65 -39.25 -37.45
C LEU A 788 -23.93 -37.79 -37.82
N GLY A 789 -24.57 -37.02 -36.94
CA GLY A 789 -24.86 -35.62 -37.22
C GLY A 789 -25.75 -34.92 -36.19
N THR A 790 -25.94 -33.62 -36.43
CA THR A 790 -26.79 -32.76 -35.61
C THR A 790 -28.27 -33.00 -35.89
N GLU A 791 -29.14 -32.24 -35.23
CA GLU A 791 -30.59 -32.28 -35.44
C GLU A 791 -31.00 -32.01 -36.89
N ALA A 792 -30.27 -31.16 -37.61
CA ALA A 792 -30.52 -30.92 -39.02
C ALA A 792 -30.33 -32.20 -39.87
N VAL A 793 -29.34 -33.02 -39.52
CA VAL A 793 -29.09 -34.30 -40.20
C VAL A 793 -30.17 -35.33 -39.83
N ALA A 794 -30.60 -35.35 -38.56
CA ALA A 794 -31.64 -36.27 -38.09
C ALA A 794 -32.98 -36.07 -38.83
N GLN A 795 -33.27 -34.81 -39.20
CA GLN A 795 -34.47 -34.43 -39.94
C GLN A 795 -34.35 -34.61 -41.46
N ALA A 796 -33.15 -34.85 -41.99
CA ALA A 796 -32.93 -35.00 -43.42
C ALA A 796 -33.58 -36.29 -43.96
N GLU A 797 -34.20 -36.19 -45.14
CA GLU A 797 -34.90 -37.33 -45.77
C GLU A 797 -33.98 -38.54 -45.99
N ALA A 798 -32.75 -38.29 -46.45
CA ALA A 798 -31.74 -39.33 -46.66
C ALA A 798 -31.43 -40.11 -45.37
N PHE A 799 -31.33 -39.42 -44.22
CA PHE A 799 -31.05 -40.07 -42.93
C PHE A 799 -32.26 -40.87 -42.41
N ARG A 800 -33.49 -40.39 -42.65
CA ARG A 800 -34.71 -41.14 -42.31
C ARG A 800 -34.82 -42.44 -43.10
N GLN A 801 -34.55 -42.39 -44.41
CA GLN A 801 -34.52 -43.57 -45.28
C GLN A 801 -33.42 -44.56 -44.87
N LEU A 802 -32.23 -44.06 -44.52
CA LEU A 802 -31.15 -44.87 -43.95
C LEU A 802 -31.60 -45.56 -42.67
N THR A 803 -32.17 -44.82 -41.72
CA THR A 803 -32.56 -45.34 -40.40
C THR A 803 -33.62 -46.43 -40.53
N GLU A 804 -34.61 -46.25 -41.40
CA GLU A 804 -35.65 -47.25 -41.66
C GLU A 804 -35.05 -48.52 -42.30
N THR A 805 -34.25 -48.36 -43.35
CA THR A 805 -33.63 -49.49 -44.07
C THR A 805 -32.65 -50.25 -43.18
N HIS A 806 -31.83 -49.52 -42.40
CA HIS A 806 -30.89 -50.07 -41.43
C HIS A 806 -31.60 -50.79 -40.29
N GLY A 807 -32.71 -50.24 -39.79
CA GLY A 807 -33.53 -50.89 -38.75
C GLY A 807 -34.12 -52.22 -39.23
N ARG A 808 -34.62 -52.26 -40.48
CA ARG A 808 -35.07 -53.51 -41.11
C ARG A 808 -33.91 -54.50 -41.26
N PHE A 809 -32.73 -54.03 -41.62
CA PHE A 809 -31.53 -54.87 -41.71
C PHE A 809 -31.20 -55.52 -40.35
N LEU A 810 -31.10 -54.73 -39.27
CA LEU A 810 -30.81 -55.27 -37.94
C LEU A 810 -31.91 -56.23 -37.45
N ALA A 811 -33.18 -55.95 -37.76
CA ALA A 811 -34.29 -56.84 -37.44
C ALA A 811 -34.22 -58.17 -38.21
N ALA A 812 -33.86 -58.14 -39.50
CA ALA A 812 -33.67 -59.34 -40.31
C ALA A 812 -32.46 -60.16 -39.82
N TYR A 813 -31.35 -59.49 -39.49
CA TYR A 813 -30.15 -60.11 -38.93
C TYR A 813 -30.43 -60.80 -37.59
N ARG A 814 -31.11 -60.13 -36.65
CA ARG A 814 -31.47 -60.71 -35.35
C ARG A 814 -32.49 -61.86 -35.46
N ALA A 815 -33.34 -61.81 -36.48
CA ALA A 815 -34.30 -62.88 -36.78
C ALA A 815 -33.69 -64.03 -37.62
N GLN A 816 -32.37 -64.05 -37.81
CA GLN A 816 -31.63 -65.06 -38.60
C GLN A 816 -32.06 -65.16 -40.08
N ARG A 817 -32.64 -64.08 -40.64
CA ARG A 817 -33.05 -64.00 -42.06
C ARG A 817 -31.89 -63.51 -42.92
N TRP A 818 -30.87 -64.35 -43.09
CA TRP A 818 -29.58 -64.01 -43.70
C TRP A 818 -29.66 -63.44 -45.12
N ALA A 819 -30.46 -64.06 -46.00
CA ALA A 819 -30.64 -63.58 -47.37
C ALA A 819 -31.27 -62.17 -47.41
N GLU A 820 -32.29 -61.92 -46.59
CA GLU A 820 -32.93 -60.61 -46.47
C GLU A 820 -31.96 -59.57 -45.89
N ALA A 821 -31.19 -59.96 -44.87
CA ALA A 821 -30.18 -59.08 -44.26
C ALA A 821 -29.08 -58.68 -45.27
N ARG A 822 -28.63 -59.60 -46.15
CA ARG A 822 -27.63 -59.29 -47.21
C ARG A 822 -28.18 -58.31 -48.25
N GLU A 823 -29.43 -58.47 -48.67
CA GLU A 823 -30.06 -57.53 -49.61
C GLU A 823 -30.27 -56.15 -48.97
N LEU A 824 -30.68 -56.09 -47.71
CA LEU A 824 -30.81 -54.83 -46.98
C LEU A 824 -29.44 -54.16 -46.74
N ILE A 825 -28.37 -54.93 -46.51
CA ILE A 825 -27.00 -54.40 -46.48
C ILE A 825 -26.64 -53.71 -47.81
N LYS A 826 -26.93 -54.33 -48.96
CA LYS A 826 -26.68 -53.72 -50.28
C LYS A 826 -27.48 -52.44 -50.47
N ALA A 827 -28.73 -52.42 -50.00
CA ALA A 827 -29.60 -51.24 -50.06
C ALA A 827 -29.13 -50.10 -49.14
N CYS A 828 -28.51 -50.40 -48.00
CA CYS A 828 -28.01 -49.40 -47.07
C CYS A 828 -26.71 -48.71 -47.53
N ARG A 829 -25.82 -49.43 -48.22
CA ARG A 829 -24.50 -48.90 -48.64
C ARG A 829 -24.53 -47.57 -49.41
N PRO A 830 -25.42 -47.34 -50.39
CA PRO A 830 -25.46 -46.07 -51.11
C PRO A 830 -26.17 -44.94 -50.36
N LEU A 831 -26.82 -45.22 -49.22
CA LEU A 831 -27.63 -44.22 -48.49
C LEU A 831 -26.79 -43.30 -47.59
N TRP A 832 -25.58 -43.73 -47.19
CA TRP A 832 -24.73 -42.94 -46.30
C TRP A 832 -23.25 -43.31 -46.43
N ASP A 833 -22.41 -42.31 -46.64
CA ASP A 833 -20.96 -42.48 -46.69
C ASP A 833 -20.38 -42.70 -45.28
N GLY A 834 -19.41 -43.60 -45.15
CA GLY A 834 -18.73 -43.89 -43.87
C GLY A 834 -19.29 -45.09 -43.07
N LEU A 835 -20.31 -45.80 -43.57
CA LEU A 835 -20.83 -47.03 -42.94
C LEU A 835 -20.39 -48.32 -43.65
N GLY A 836 -19.47 -48.23 -44.62
CA GLY A 836 -19.03 -49.39 -45.41
C GLY A 836 -18.45 -50.51 -44.56
N GLU A 837 -17.56 -50.17 -43.62
CA GLU A 837 -16.90 -51.14 -42.72
C GLU A 837 -17.89 -51.84 -41.79
N LEU A 838 -18.90 -51.12 -41.29
CA LEU A 838 -20.00 -51.68 -40.50
C LEU A 838 -20.72 -52.78 -41.30
N TYR A 839 -21.08 -52.49 -42.54
CA TYR A 839 -21.77 -53.45 -43.39
C TYR A 839 -20.87 -54.60 -43.85
N ASP A 840 -19.57 -54.36 -44.02
CA ASP A 840 -18.59 -55.42 -44.30
C ASP A 840 -18.43 -56.35 -43.08
N LEU A 841 -18.41 -55.79 -41.87
CA LEU A 841 -18.41 -56.55 -40.61
C LEU A 841 -19.63 -57.46 -40.53
N TYR A 842 -20.82 -56.92 -40.75
CA TYR A 842 -22.04 -57.72 -40.71
C TYR A 842 -22.12 -58.74 -41.85
N ALA A 843 -21.67 -58.41 -43.07
CA ALA A 843 -21.60 -59.36 -44.16
C ALA A 843 -20.68 -60.55 -43.84
N ARG A 844 -19.54 -60.30 -43.16
CA ARG A 844 -18.65 -61.36 -42.66
C ARG A 844 -19.31 -62.19 -41.56
N ARG A 845 -19.97 -61.54 -40.59
CA ARG A 845 -20.70 -62.23 -39.51
C ARG A 845 -21.82 -63.12 -40.05
N ILE A 846 -22.58 -62.65 -41.04
CA ILE A 846 -23.61 -63.45 -41.70
C ILE A 846 -23.00 -64.69 -42.36
N THR A 847 -21.85 -64.56 -43.05
CA THR A 847 -21.15 -65.73 -43.61
C THR A 847 -20.77 -66.74 -42.52
N ILE A 848 -20.24 -66.26 -41.38
CA ILE A 848 -19.89 -67.14 -40.25
C ILE A 848 -21.13 -67.85 -39.69
N PHE A 849 -22.25 -67.14 -39.53
CA PHE A 849 -23.50 -67.70 -38.99
C PHE A 849 -24.30 -68.54 -39.99
N GLU A 850 -24.00 -68.45 -41.29
CA GLU A 850 -24.49 -69.41 -42.29
C GLU A 850 -23.77 -70.76 -42.16
N ASP A 851 -22.48 -70.74 -41.76
CA ASP A 851 -21.68 -71.95 -41.51
C ASP A 851 -21.94 -72.57 -40.12
N ASP A 852 -22.22 -71.75 -39.09
CA ASP A 852 -22.53 -72.16 -37.72
C ASP A 852 -23.66 -71.29 -37.11
N PRO A 853 -24.95 -71.65 -37.31
CA PRO A 853 -26.07 -70.81 -36.93
C PRO A 853 -26.29 -70.76 -35.41
N PRO A 854 -26.56 -69.57 -34.85
CA PRO A 854 -26.83 -69.42 -33.42
C PRO A 854 -28.18 -70.05 -33.03
N GLY A 855 -28.29 -70.58 -31.81
CA GLY A 855 -29.51 -71.24 -31.32
C GLY A 855 -30.77 -70.35 -31.34
N PRO A 856 -31.98 -70.94 -31.22
CA PRO A 856 -33.26 -70.22 -31.33
C PRO A 856 -33.47 -69.13 -30.26
N ASP A 857 -32.78 -69.22 -29.12
CA ASP A 857 -32.81 -68.22 -28.04
C ASP A 857 -31.72 -67.14 -28.16
N TRP A 858 -31.12 -66.98 -29.35
CA TRP A 858 -30.06 -66.00 -29.56
C TRP A 858 -30.59 -64.57 -29.41
N ASN A 859 -30.02 -63.85 -28.46
CA ASN A 859 -30.38 -62.47 -28.11
C ASN A 859 -29.84 -61.42 -29.10
N GLY A 860 -29.32 -61.84 -30.25
CA GLY A 860 -28.74 -60.95 -31.27
C GLY A 860 -27.36 -60.40 -30.93
N VAL A 861 -26.73 -60.85 -29.83
CA VAL A 861 -25.39 -60.41 -29.41
C VAL A 861 -24.32 -61.26 -30.10
N TYR A 862 -23.37 -60.61 -30.77
CA TYR A 862 -22.22 -61.29 -31.33
C TYR A 862 -21.15 -61.53 -30.25
N VAL A 863 -20.80 -62.80 -30.02
CA VAL A 863 -19.67 -63.21 -29.16
C VAL A 863 -18.64 -63.90 -30.05
N ALA A 864 -17.48 -63.28 -30.27
CA ALA A 864 -16.44 -63.86 -31.12
C ALA A 864 -15.84 -65.12 -30.46
N HIS A 865 -15.79 -66.24 -31.19
CA HIS A 865 -15.20 -67.51 -30.72
C HIS A 865 -13.71 -67.70 -31.09
N SER A 866 -13.03 -66.67 -31.60
CA SER A 866 -11.57 -66.67 -31.80
C SER A 866 -10.94 -65.34 -31.35
N LYS A 867 -9.72 -65.44 -30.82
CA LYS A 867 -8.92 -64.33 -30.25
C LYS A 867 -8.75 -63.14 -31.19
#